data_AF-C9RRN1-F1
#
_entry.id   AF-C9RRN1-F1
#
_cell.length_a   1.000
_cell.length_b   1.000
_cell.length_c   1.000
_cell.angle_alpha   90.00
_cell.angle_beta   90.00
_cell.angle_gamma   90.00
#
_symmetry.space_group_name_H-M   'P 1'
#
loop_
_entity.id
_entity.type
_entity.pdbx_description
1 polymer ?
#
loop_
_entity_poly.entity_id
_entity_poly.type
_entity_poly.pdbx_seq_one_letter_code
_entity_poly.pdbx_strand_id
1 'polypeptide(L)'
;MNKLFKVASLLPFFVAPLFAHVNVASYKSYVDSLLPGSRFGMSLRSVKMGKEIGNVNGNELFTPASTLKTLTTAAAIHLLPLDYEPKTEMTVFGDINKKKRTLTGTLKVRGEGDPNISARYYDDPFYILNNMADSLRAMGVDTIVGQIDLDTSYYTGPWKAENWRRNYYDSWYGAEIGPLGFNDNCVTIRFWPGYFIGDTAVVSIQPDVGYVKVVNNLKTVKGTKKKWVYGIDPDKSIITLGGTIGEDIDSASMVLPIRNPIGYFRAAFMYALKDRGIVFKEDATIASNTELKKFSYSAAPLLSILDEINQRSQNFHAETLLRNLGAQIAGEGSVEGGRKAERRFLQDMGLKASDFEVFDGSGLSPENKVKPSTVARLLAKMARHPKGAYYINSFASPGVGSGAKRMIDFEAPWLTRFKTGYIAEVHGLVGYIYTVDGDTLTAAMYLNGTNTNPDYKSKDVLDTLWMRLISYTNNNYKSLLQMKTLWLDAQGVSGLNKRLDYFSKRLIGTPYKLGPMGEGHLDTVEDKPLVYLDSVDCVTYLEHVVALAMAKSEKSLYRQLQRLRYKGGKVSFLNRKHYLLDDWVGEGKYAKVIPMENEVSVERTMPKREFFTNHNVKYTGKDTPVNVRYMPLDKAIEMAKKTYKGAMKVLGVGIVGSSDKIDLTHTGFVIFYPGQKPILRHASSQKKQVVEVPLAEYLQTRKVPGVTFFKFIQH
;
A
#
# COMPACT_ATOMS: atom_id res chain seq x y z
N MET A 1 41.83 -49.59 -35.71
CA MET A 1 42.47 -48.25 -35.83
C MET A 1 41.43 -47.18 -35.54
N ASN A 2 41.70 -46.42 -34.47
CA ASN A 2 41.00 -45.28 -33.86
C ASN A 2 39.99 -44.49 -34.72
N LYS A 3 38.81 -44.22 -34.13
CA LYS A 3 38.37 -42.85 -33.80
C LYS A 3 37.24 -42.86 -32.76
N LEU A 4 37.45 -42.04 -31.72
CA LEU A 4 36.61 -41.87 -30.53
C LEU A 4 35.19 -41.38 -30.86
N PHE A 5 34.19 -42.02 -30.25
CA PHE A 5 32.86 -41.43 -30.02
C PHE A 5 32.91 -40.58 -28.75
N LYS A 6 32.82 -39.25 -28.89
CA LYS A 6 32.46 -38.35 -27.78
C LYS A 6 30.95 -38.16 -27.82
N VAL A 7 30.25 -38.77 -26.86
CA VAL A 7 28.87 -38.45 -26.53
C VAL A 7 28.87 -37.07 -25.85
N ALA A 8 28.49 -36.03 -26.59
CA ALA A 8 28.21 -34.72 -26.02
C ALA A 8 26.78 -34.74 -25.48
N SER A 9 26.66 -34.71 -24.16
CA SER A 9 25.44 -34.49 -23.41
C SER A 9 24.79 -33.17 -23.82
N LEU A 10 23.65 -33.25 -24.51
CA LEU A 10 22.72 -32.13 -24.71
C LEU A 10 22.12 -31.76 -23.34
N LEU A 11 22.74 -30.79 -22.65
CA LEU A 11 22.05 -30.05 -21.60
C LEU A 11 20.94 -29.20 -22.26
N PRO A 12 19.67 -29.33 -21.83
CA PRO A 12 18.67 -28.37 -22.24
C PRO A 12 18.99 -27.07 -21.52
N PHE A 13 19.56 -26.11 -22.25
CA PHE A 13 19.59 -24.72 -21.81
C PHE A 13 18.14 -24.24 -21.72
N PHE A 14 17.55 -24.32 -20.53
CA PHE A 14 16.40 -23.52 -20.17
C PHE A 14 16.85 -22.05 -20.25
N VAL A 15 16.55 -21.41 -21.39
CA VAL A 15 16.65 -19.95 -21.51
C VAL A 15 15.55 -19.38 -20.63
N ALA A 16 15.88 -19.13 -19.36
CA ALA A 16 15.05 -18.31 -18.49
C ALA A 16 14.98 -16.92 -19.12
N PRO A 17 13.79 -16.33 -19.31
CA PRO A 17 13.70 -14.94 -19.76
C PRO A 17 14.34 -14.06 -18.68
N LEU A 18 15.47 -13.44 -18.99
CA LEU A 18 16.02 -12.33 -18.21
C LEU A 18 14.97 -11.21 -18.23
N PHE A 19 14.21 -11.08 -17.15
CA PHE A 19 13.50 -9.85 -16.82
C PHE A 19 14.40 -8.99 -15.93
N ALA A 20 14.21 -7.67 -15.94
CA ALA A 20 14.93 -6.76 -15.06
C ALA A 20 14.47 -7.06 -13.63
N HIS A 21 15.28 -7.84 -12.92
CA HIS A 21 15.06 -8.07 -11.50
C HIS A 21 15.53 -6.81 -10.79
N VAL A 22 14.78 -6.37 -9.77
CA VAL A 22 15.28 -5.35 -8.86
C VAL A 22 16.64 -5.85 -8.33
N ASN A 23 17.67 -5.00 -8.37
CA ASN A 23 18.99 -5.38 -7.87
C ASN A 23 18.97 -5.52 -6.34
N VAL A 24 18.46 -6.65 -5.88
CA VAL A 24 18.27 -7.00 -4.47
C VAL A 24 19.58 -7.17 -3.71
N ALA A 25 20.71 -7.36 -4.41
CA ALA A 25 22.02 -7.41 -3.77
C ALA A 25 22.35 -6.09 -3.06
N SER A 26 22.03 -4.95 -3.69
CA SER A 26 22.22 -3.63 -3.07
C SER A 26 21.37 -3.42 -1.80
N TYR A 27 20.18 -4.02 -1.75
CA TYR A 27 19.30 -3.99 -0.58
C TYR A 27 19.89 -4.82 0.56
N LYS A 28 20.34 -6.04 0.24
CA LYS A 28 21.01 -6.92 1.21
C LYS A 28 22.28 -6.26 1.78
N SER A 29 23.15 -5.74 0.92
CA SER A 29 24.38 -5.07 1.37
C SER A 29 24.11 -3.85 2.26
N TYR A 30 23.05 -3.09 1.98
CA TYR A 30 22.63 -1.97 2.83
C TYR A 30 22.19 -2.44 4.22
N VAL A 31 21.42 -3.54 4.30
CA VAL A 31 21.01 -4.14 5.58
C VAL A 31 22.22 -4.69 6.33
N ASP A 32 23.06 -5.49 5.69
CA ASP A 32 24.24 -6.11 6.32
C ASP A 32 25.17 -5.03 6.92
N SER A 33 25.30 -3.88 6.25
CA SER A 33 26.12 -2.75 6.71
C SER A 33 25.54 -2.04 7.94
N LEU A 34 24.21 -1.87 8.00
CA LEU A 34 23.58 -1.09 9.07
C LEU A 34 23.12 -1.95 10.25
N LEU A 35 22.80 -3.22 10.03
CA LEU A 35 22.26 -4.15 11.02
C LEU A 35 23.07 -5.46 10.99
N PRO A 36 24.37 -5.42 11.32
CA PRO A 36 25.22 -6.60 11.27
C PRO A 36 24.66 -7.72 12.15
N GLY A 37 24.77 -8.95 11.67
CA GLY A 37 24.28 -10.16 12.35
C GLY A 37 22.77 -10.40 12.26
N SER A 38 21.99 -9.44 11.75
CA SER A 38 20.56 -9.65 11.51
C SER A 38 20.32 -10.53 10.28
N ARG A 39 19.21 -11.27 10.28
CA ARG A 39 18.76 -12.06 9.13
C ARG A 39 17.69 -11.27 8.37
N PHE A 40 17.97 -10.99 7.10
CA PHE A 40 17.07 -10.25 6.22
C PHE A 40 16.36 -11.18 5.23
N GLY A 41 15.05 -11.03 5.12
CA GLY A 41 14.20 -11.71 4.14
C GLY A 41 13.36 -10.72 3.37
N MET A 42 13.28 -10.86 2.05
CA MET A 42 12.52 -10.00 1.16
C MET A 42 11.94 -10.79 -0.02
N SER A 43 10.69 -10.49 -0.38
CA SER A 43 10.11 -10.84 -1.68
C SER A 43 9.37 -9.64 -2.25
N LEU A 44 9.51 -9.43 -3.56
CA LEU A 44 8.85 -8.38 -4.33
C LEU A 44 8.18 -9.00 -5.56
N ARG A 45 6.89 -8.73 -5.77
CA ARG A 45 6.09 -9.35 -6.82
C ARG A 45 5.29 -8.33 -7.62
N SER A 46 5.30 -8.45 -8.94
CA SER A 46 4.41 -7.70 -9.82
C SER A 46 3.03 -8.36 -9.88
N VAL A 47 1.98 -7.60 -9.55
CA VAL A 47 0.59 -8.07 -9.65
C VAL A 47 0.13 -8.10 -11.10
N LYS A 48 0.60 -7.22 -11.99
CA LYS A 48 0.24 -7.24 -13.41
C LYS A 48 0.87 -8.43 -14.13
N MET A 49 2.17 -8.68 -13.90
CA MET A 49 2.89 -9.81 -14.52
C MET A 49 2.60 -11.15 -13.83
N GLY A 50 2.18 -11.12 -12.55
CA GLY A 50 2.00 -12.34 -11.75
C GLY A 50 3.32 -13.04 -11.39
N LYS A 51 4.45 -12.32 -11.40
CA LYS A 51 5.79 -12.88 -11.22
C LYS A 51 6.54 -12.21 -10.07
N GLU A 52 7.37 -12.98 -9.39
CA GLU A 52 8.36 -12.45 -8.44
C GLU A 52 9.47 -11.76 -9.24
N ILE A 53 9.86 -10.56 -8.83
CA ILE A 53 10.84 -9.69 -9.49
C ILE A 53 11.99 -9.29 -8.56
N GLY A 54 11.96 -9.72 -7.30
CA GLY A 54 13.04 -9.56 -6.35
C GLY A 54 12.88 -10.56 -5.19
N ASN A 55 13.99 -11.18 -4.78
CA ASN A 55 14.00 -12.19 -3.71
C ASN A 55 15.34 -12.13 -2.95
N VAL A 56 15.28 -11.98 -1.63
CA VAL A 56 16.40 -12.20 -0.70
C VAL A 56 15.91 -13.15 0.36
N ASN A 57 16.42 -14.38 0.41
CA ASN A 57 16.01 -15.40 1.39
C ASN A 57 14.47 -15.60 1.47
N GLY A 58 13.74 -15.28 0.39
CA GLY A 58 12.29 -15.16 0.42
C GLY A 58 11.55 -16.49 0.60
N ASN A 59 12.25 -17.61 0.40
CA ASN A 59 11.71 -18.97 0.58
C ASN A 59 12.07 -19.59 1.94
N GLU A 60 12.79 -18.87 2.79
CA GLU A 60 13.07 -19.30 4.16
C GLU A 60 11.98 -18.84 5.14
N LEU A 61 11.94 -19.43 6.33
CA LEU A 61 10.96 -19.13 7.37
C LEU A 61 11.40 -17.97 8.26
N PHE A 62 10.55 -16.95 8.39
CA PHE A 62 10.75 -15.78 9.25
C PHE A 62 9.62 -15.69 10.28
N THR A 63 9.93 -15.27 11.50
CA THR A 63 8.89 -14.88 12.46
C THR A 63 8.22 -13.59 11.96
N PRO A 64 6.89 -13.57 11.76
CA PRO A 64 6.22 -12.45 11.10
C PRO A 64 5.96 -11.24 12.02
N ALA A 65 5.91 -11.47 13.34
CA ALA A 65 5.25 -10.55 14.26
C ALA A 65 3.83 -10.17 13.75
N SER A 66 3.38 -8.93 13.99
CA SER A 66 2.06 -8.46 13.57
C SER A 66 1.78 -8.42 12.07
N THR A 67 2.74 -8.75 11.18
CA THR A 67 2.41 -8.94 9.75
C THR A 67 1.58 -10.21 9.53
N LEU A 68 1.55 -11.15 10.49
CA LEU A 68 0.71 -12.35 10.42
C LEU A 68 -0.78 -12.02 10.28
N LYS A 69 -1.21 -10.90 10.88
CA LYS A 69 -2.57 -10.37 10.75
C LYS A 69 -3.00 -10.20 9.29
N THR A 70 -2.07 -10.07 8.34
CA THR A 70 -2.41 -10.07 6.91
C THR A 70 -3.05 -11.38 6.46
N LEU A 71 -2.64 -12.53 7.00
CA LEU A 71 -3.30 -13.83 6.77
C LEU A 71 -4.70 -13.85 7.39
N THR A 72 -4.81 -13.57 8.69
CA THR A 72 -6.08 -13.64 9.43
C THR A 72 -7.15 -12.71 8.83
N THR A 73 -6.77 -11.48 8.49
CA THR A 73 -7.68 -10.51 7.86
C THR A 73 -8.02 -10.85 6.40
N ALA A 74 -7.10 -11.49 5.67
CA ALA A 74 -7.38 -11.95 4.31
C ALA A 74 -8.36 -13.14 4.31
N ALA A 75 -8.16 -14.08 5.25
CA ALA A 75 -9.07 -15.19 5.47
C ALA A 75 -10.48 -14.69 5.85
N ALA A 76 -10.56 -13.73 6.77
CA ALA A 76 -11.83 -13.10 7.16
C ALA A 76 -12.55 -12.44 5.98
N ILE A 77 -11.87 -11.59 5.19
CA ILE A 77 -12.50 -10.96 4.02
C ILE A 77 -12.98 -11.98 2.98
N HIS A 78 -12.24 -13.07 2.80
CA HIS A 78 -12.58 -14.08 1.83
C HIS A 78 -13.78 -14.92 2.28
N LEU A 79 -13.76 -15.40 3.52
CA LEU A 79 -14.70 -16.41 4.03
C LEU A 79 -15.96 -15.81 4.65
N LEU A 80 -15.91 -14.58 5.17
CA LEU A 80 -17.04 -13.92 5.81
C LEU A 80 -17.68 -12.87 4.88
N PRO A 81 -18.99 -12.61 5.04
CA PRO A 81 -19.62 -11.48 4.38
C PRO A 81 -19.12 -10.15 4.98
N LEU A 82 -19.16 -9.05 4.21
CA LEU A 82 -18.56 -7.77 4.61
C LEU A 82 -19.31 -7.10 5.78
N ASP A 83 -20.59 -7.43 5.92
CA ASP A 83 -21.51 -7.06 7.00
C ASP A 83 -21.57 -8.13 8.11
N TYR A 84 -20.60 -9.05 8.17
CA TYR A 84 -20.48 -9.95 9.31
C TYR A 84 -20.29 -9.14 10.60
N GLU A 85 -21.12 -9.45 11.60
CA GLU A 85 -21.14 -8.81 12.91
C GLU A 85 -21.20 -9.90 13.99
N PRO A 86 -20.21 -9.99 14.89
CA PRO A 86 -20.34 -10.81 16.09
C PRO A 86 -21.51 -10.32 16.94
N LYS A 87 -22.27 -11.24 17.52
CA LYS A 87 -23.44 -10.91 18.33
C LYS A 87 -23.18 -11.02 19.82
N THR A 88 -23.79 -10.12 20.58
CA THR A 88 -24.09 -10.31 22.00
C THR A 88 -25.59 -10.47 22.12
N GLU A 89 -26.06 -11.61 22.62
CA GLU A 89 -27.47 -11.91 22.76
C GLU A 89 -27.86 -11.95 24.24
N MET A 90 -28.99 -11.33 24.59
CA MET A 90 -29.56 -11.38 25.93
C MET A 90 -30.94 -12.00 25.87
N THR A 91 -31.11 -13.16 26.49
CA THR A 91 -32.40 -13.81 26.67
C THR A 91 -32.87 -13.62 28.09
N VAL A 92 -34.09 -13.11 28.24
CA VAL A 92 -34.76 -12.87 29.51
C VAL A 92 -35.68 -14.05 29.80
N PHE A 93 -35.40 -14.77 30.88
CA PHE A 93 -36.26 -15.84 31.39
C PHE A 93 -36.94 -15.42 32.69
N GLY A 94 -38.16 -15.89 32.94
CA GLY A 94 -38.87 -15.64 34.20
C GLY A 94 -40.25 -15.06 34.01
N ASP A 95 -40.67 -14.25 34.99
CA ASP A 95 -41.97 -13.59 35.04
C ASP A 95 -41.83 -12.13 35.44
N ILE A 96 -42.67 -11.26 34.86
CA ILE A 96 -42.69 -9.82 35.17
C ILE A 96 -43.94 -9.45 35.95
N ASN A 97 -43.74 -8.99 37.18
CA ASN A 97 -44.79 -8.30 37.92
C ASN A 97 -44.88 -6.84 37.46
N LYS A 98 -45.83 -6.54 36.56
CA LYS A 98 -46.00 -5.18 36.00
C LYS A 98 -46.32 -4.10 37.05
N LYS A 99 -46.99 -4.45 38.15
CA LYS A 99 -47.32 -3.49 39.23
C LYS A 99 -46.09 -3.12 40.04
N LYS A 100 -45.24 -4.10 40.36
CA LYS A 100 -43.98 -3.91 41.10
C LYS A 100 -42.80 -3.61 40.18
N ARG A 101 -42.99 -3.63 38.86
CA ARG A 101 -41.95 -3.45 37.83
C ARG A 101 -40.75 -4.38 38.04
N THR A 102 -41.02 -5.57 38.58
CA THR A 102 -40.02 -6.54 39.01
C THR A 102 -40.01 -7.74 38.06
N LEU A 103 -38.84 -8.06 37.51
CA LEU A 103 -38.55 -9.33 36.87
C LEU A 103 -38.03 -10.32 37.93
N THR A 104 -38.65 -11.48 38.02
CA THR A 104 -38.14 -12.61 38.81
C THR A 104 -37.67 -13.69 37.84
N GLY A 105 -36.37 -13.90 37.71
CA GLY A 105 -35.83 -14.84 36.72
C GLY A 105 -34.36 -14.67 36.36
N THR A 106 -33.98 -15.17 35.18
CA THR A 106 -32.58 -15.26 34.74
C THR A 106 -32.34 -14.37 33.51
N LEU A 107 -31.29 -13.58 33.55
CA LEU A 107 -30.73 -12.92 32.37
C LEU A 107 -29.62 -13.80 31.81
N LYS A 108 -29.88 -14.50 30.70
CA LYS A 108 -28.84 -15.25 30.00
C LYS A 108 -28.20 -14.37 28.93
N VAL A 109 -26.90 -14.13 29.02
CA VAL A 109 -26.14 -13.33 28.06
C VAL A 109 -25.10 -14.21 27.38
N ARG A 110 -25.18 -14.34 26.06
CA ARG A 110 -24.23 -15.09 25.23
C ARG A 110 -23.47 -14.14 24.33
N GLY A 111 -22.14 -14.21 24.35
CA GLY A 111 -21.27 -13.41 23.50
C GLY A 111 -20.63 -14.23 22.40
N GLU A 112 -20.44 -13.62 21.24
CA GLU A 112 -19.70 -14.20 20.11
C GLU A 112 -18.30 -13.61 19.95
N GLY A 113 -17.78 -12.94 20.97
CA GLY A 113 -16.51 -12.22 20.91
C GLY A 113 -16.61 -10.99 20.02
N ASP A 114 -17.44 -10.01 20.38
CA ASP A 114 -17.40 -8.72 19.72
C ASP A 114 -16.29 -7.85 20.35
N PRO A 115 -15.21 -7.52 19.64
CA PRO A 115 -14.12 -6.76 20.21
C PRO A 115 -14.42 -5.25 20.31
N ASN A 116 -15.53 -4.78 19.72
CA ASN A 116 -15.88 -3.36 19.64
C ASN A 116 -16.85 -2.89 20.74
N ILE A 117 -17.15 -3.74 21.74
CA ILE A 117 -17.74 -3.30 23.01
C ILE A 117 -16.64 -2.58 23.81
N SER A 118 -16.21 -1.43 23.31
CA SER A 118 -15.02 -0.70 23.79
C SER A 118 -15.08 0.79 23.44
N ALA A 119 -14.39 1.58 24.26
CA ALA A 119 -14.15 3.00 24.01
C ALA A 119 -13.24 3.29 22.78
N ARG A 120 -12.75 2.25 22.10
CA ARG A 120 -12.01 2.41 20.83
C ARG A 120 -12.94 2.70 19.65
N TYR A 121 -14.12 2.09 19.66
CA TYR A 121 -15.09 2.23 18.57
C TYR A 121 -16.20 3.21 18.93
N TYR A 122 -16.66 3.18 20.18
CA TYR A 122 -17.62 4.13 20.72
C TYR A 122 -16.93 5.16 21.62
N ASP A 123 -17.46 6.39 21.70
CA ASP A 123 -16.96 7.38 22.67
C ASP A 123 -17.25 6.93 24.12
N ASP A 124 -18.36 6.20 24.32
CA ASP A 124 -18.75 5.58 25.57
C ASP A 124 -18.55 4.04 25.50
N PRO A 125 -17.65 3.43 26.29
CA PRO A 125 -17.46 1.98 26.31
C PRO A 125 -18.73 1.22 26.70
N PHE A 126 -19.67 1.86 27.40
CA PHE A 126 -20.90 1.22 27.88
C PHE A 126 -22.03 1.20 26.85
N TYR A 127 -21.86 1.77 25.65
CA TYR A 127 -22.94 1.91 24.65
C TYR A 127 -23.81 0.66 24.46
N ILE A 128 -23.19 -0.51 24.22
CA ILE A 128 -23.93 -1.77 24.05
C ILE A 128 -24.58 -2.26 25.35
N LEU A 129 -23.88 -2.15 26.48
CA LEU A 129 -24.41 -2.57 27.79
C LEU A 129 -25.58 -1.69 28.24
N ASN A 130 -25.53 -0.40 27.92
CA ASN A 130 -26.60 0.55 28.12
C ASN A 130 -27.84 0.18 27.28
N ASN A 131 -27.66 -0.17 26.01
CA ASN A 131 -28.77 -0.65 25.16
C ASN A 131 -29.40 -1.96 25.68
N MET A 132 -28.60 -2.84 26.29
CA MET A 132 -29.10 -4.02 26.99
C MET A 132 -29.98 -3.64 28.18
N ALA A 133 -29.50 -2.73 29.04
CA ALA A 133 -30.27 -2.23 30.18
C ALA A 133 -31.56 -1.48 29.75
N ASP A 134 -31.47 -0.65 28.72
CA ASP A 134 -32.61 0.09 28.17
C ASP A 134 -33.69 -0.85 27.60
N SER A 135 -33.30 -2.00 27.04
CA SER A 135 -34.25 -3.02 26.58
C SER A 135 -35.05 -3.64 27.74
N LEU A 136 -34.43 -3.82 28.91
CA LEU A 136 -35.12 -4.26 30.13
C LEU A 136 -36.05 -3.16 30.66
N ARG A 137 -35.62 -1.89 30.62
CA ARG A 137 -36.49 -0.74 30.96
C ARG A 137 -37.72 -0.67 30.06
N ALA A 138 -37.55 -0.92 28.75
CA ALA A 138 -38.64 -0.95 27.78
C ALA A 138 -39.66 -2.07 28.05
N MET A 139 -39.25 -3.16 28.70
CA MET A 139 -40.14 -4.21 29.20
C MET A 139 -40.92 -3.79 30.47
N GLY A 140 -40.70 -2.57 30.97
CA GLY A 140 -41.31 -2.05 32.20
C GLY A 140 -40.63 -2.54 33.47
N VAL A 141 -39.40 -3.05 33.38
CA VAL A 141 -38.62 -3.58 34.50
C VAL A 141 -37.73 -2.49 35.08
N ASP A 142 -37.72 -2.35 36.40
CA ASP A 142 -36.76 -1.52 37.15
C ASP A 142 -36.08 -2.27 38.30
N THR A 143 -36.56 -3.49 38.58
CA THR A 143 -35.98 -4.36 39.60
C THR A 143 -35.88 -5.76 39.03
N ILE A 144 -34.74 -6.41 39.22
CA ILE A 144 -34.51 -7.79 38.82
C ILE A 144 -34.14 -8.58 40.06
N VAL A 145 -34.81 -9.70 40.30
CA VAL A 145 -34.52 -10.64 41.37
C VAL A 145 -34.20 -11.98 40.72
N GLY A 146 -32.94 -12.42 40.84
CA GLY A 146 -32.49 -13.67 40.24
C GLY A 146 -31.02 -13.63 39.84
N GLN A 147 -30.65 -14.22 38.71
CA GLN A 147 -29.24 -14.40 38.33
C GLN A 147 -28.92 -13.92 36.91
N ILE A 148 -27.64 -13.63 36.67
CA ILE A 148 -27.08 -13.37 35.34
C ILE A 148 -26.25 -14.60 34.96
N ASP A 149 -26.71 -15.33 33.95
CA ASP A 149 -26.00 -16.45 33.33
C ASP A 149 -25.18 -15.93 32.15
N LEU A 150 -23.85 -16.02 32.25
CA LEU A 150 -22.93 -15.59 31.19
C LEU A 150 -22.46 -16.81 30.39
N ASP A 151 -23.08 -17.01 29.23
CA ASP A 151 -22.82 -18.13 28.34
C ASP A 151 -21.54 -17.88 27.53
N THR A 152 -20.50 -18.64 27.88
CA THR A 152 -19.18 -18.60 27.24
C THR A 152 -18.95 -19.72 26.23
N SER A 153 -19.98 -20.53 25.93
CA SER A 153 -19.86 -21.74 25.10
C SER A 153 -19.44 -21.48 23.64
N TYR A 154 -19.54 -20.23 23.16
CA TYR A 154 -19.12 -19.89 21.80
C TYR A 154 -17.62 -20.06 21.58
N TYR A 155 -16.80 -19.83 22.61
CA TYR A 155 -15.36 -20.05 22.56
C TYR A 155 -15.00 -21.31 23.33
N THR A 156 -14.12 -22.11 22.73
CA THR A 156 -13.54 -23.32 23.34
C THR A 156 -12.03 -23.17 23.48
N GLY A 157 -11.46 -23.88 24.46
CA GLY A 157 -10.04 -23.80 24.78
C GLY A 157 -9.69 -22.60 25.69
N PRO A 158 -8.38 -22.34 25.91
CA PRO A 158 -7.95 -21.33 26.86
C PRO A 158 -8.15 -19.91 26.32
N TRP A 159 -8.64 -19.02 27.18
CA TRP A 159 -8.76 -17.58 26.88
C TRP A 159 -7.41 -16.87 26.95
N LYS A 160 -6.50 -17.39 27.77
CA LYS A 160 -5.09 -17.00 27.75
C LYS A 160 -4.40 -17.78 26.63
N ALA A 161 -3.76 -17.08 25.70
CA ALA A 161 -2.97 -17.76 24.68
C ALA A 161 -1.89 -18.67 25.33
N GLU A 162 -1.44 -19.71 24.65
CA GLU A 162 -0.46 -20.65 25.22
C GLU A 162 0.98 -20.27 24.82
N ASN A 163 1.15 -19.72 23.62
CA ASN A 163 2.45 -19.57 22.97
C ASN A 163 3.03 -18.15 23.04
N TRP A 164 2.52 -17.30 23.93
CA TRP A 164 3.11 -15.97 24.16
C TRP A 164 4.12 -16.00 25.30
N ARG A 165 5.11 -15.10 25.22
CA ARG A 165 6.07 -14.90 26.31
C ARG A 165 5.32 -14.45 27.57
N ARG A 166 5.74 -14.96 28.73
CA ARG A 166 5.07 -14.72 30.03
C ARG A 166 4.86 -13.23 30.34
N ASN A 167 5.84 -12.38 30.02
CA ASN A 167 5.76 -10.94 30.28
C ASN A 167 4.80 -10.19 29.33
N TYR A 168 4.35 -10.79 28.23
CA TYR A 168 3.41 -10.15 27.32
C TYR A 168 1.99 -10.06 27.89
N TYR A 169 1.60 -10.98 28.77
CA TYR A 169 0.28 -10.96 29.43
C TYR A 169 0.10 -9.80 30.42
N ASP A 170 1.18 -9.09 30.77
CA ASP A 170 1.14 -7.90 31.63
C ASP A 170 1.09 -6.60 30.83
N SER A 171 0.90 -6.70 29.51
CA SER A 171 0.76 -5.57 28.60
C SER A 171 -0.62 -5.60 27.95
N TRP A 172 -1.18 -4.42 27.62
CA TRP A 172 -2.51 -4.30 27.02
C TRP A 172 -2.70 -5.14 25.75
N TYR A 173 -1.62 -5.34 24.98
CA TYR A 173 -1.62 -6.14 23.76
C TYR A 173 -1.62 -7.66 24.01
N GLY A 174 -1.54 -8.09 25.27
CA GLY A 174 -1.56 -9.48 25.72
C GLY A 174 -2.75 -9.81 26.63
N ALA A 175 -3.85 -9.06 26.51
CA ALA A 175 -5.08 -9.31 27.27
C ALA A 175 -5.70 -10.69 26.94
N GLU A 176 -6.39 -11.28 27.92
CA GLU A 176 -7.11 -12.55 27.77
C GLU A 176 -8.29 -12.40 26.79
N ILE A 177 -8.57 -13.46 26.02
CA ILE A 177 -9.54 -13.47 24.92
C ILE A 177 -10.75 -14.32 25.30
N GLY A 178 -11.80 -13.66 25.81
CA GLY A 178 -13.08 -14.27 26.12
C GLY A 178 -14.20 -13.89 25.13
N PRO A 179 -15.27 -14.71 25.02
CA PRO A 179 -16.40 -14.45 24.13
C PRO A 179 -17.29 -13.27 24.57
N LEU A 180 -17.17 -12.85 25.84
CA LEU A 180 -17.77 -11.64 26.38
C LEU A 180 -16.64 -10.71 26.83
N GLY A 181 -16.27 -9.78 25.95
CA GLY A 181 -15.25 -8.77 26.22
C GLY A 181 -15.87 -7.41 26.53
N PHE A 182 -15.18 -6.62 27.35
CA PHE A 182 -15.54 -5.22 27.61
C PHE A 182 -14.26 -4.38 27.62
N ASN A 183 -14.28 -3.27 26.86
CA ASN A 183 -13.19 -2.30 26.76
C ASN A 183 -11.82 -2.94 26.45
N ASP A 184 -11.78 -3.81 25.44
CA ASP A 184 -10.61 -4.60 25.02
C ASP A 184 -9.99 -5.46 26.14
N ASN A 185 -10.77 -5.75 27.18
CA ASN A 185 -10.30 -6.39 28.41
C ASN A 185 -9.12 -5.63 29.03
N CYS A 186 -9.23 -4.30 29.02
CA CYS A 186 -8.23 -3.39 29.54
C CYS A 186 -8.89 -2.26 30.35
N VAL A 187 -8.08 -1.65 31.22
CA VAL A 187 -8.38 -0.39 31.89
C VAL A 187 -7.25 0.60 31.64
N THR A 188 -7.58 1.89 31.63
CA THR A 188 -6.60 2.97 31.72
C THR A 188 -6.42 3.35 33.18
N ILE A 189 -5.20 3.23 33.69
CA ILE A 189 -4.80 3.75 34.99
C ILE A 189 -4.22 5.15 34.76
N ARG A 190 -4.90 6.19 35.23
CA ARG A 190 -4.37 7.58 35.23
C ARG A 190 -3.91 7.94 36.63
N PHE A 191 -2.80 8.67 36.73
CA PHE A 191 -2.24 9.04 38.00
C PHE A 191 -1.54 10.41 37.97
N TRP A 192 -1.57 11.07 39.11
CA TRP A 192 -1.09 12.43 39.36
C TRP A 192 -0.16 12.42 40.57
N PRO A 193 0.80 13.36 40.66
CA PRO A 193 1.49 13.58 41.92
C PRO A 193 0.47 13.88 43.04
N GLY A 194 0.82 13.48 44.26
CA GLY A 194 0.16 13.92 45.48
C GLY A 194 0.41 15.40 45.74
N TYR A 195 -0.22 15.95 46.76
CA TYR A 195 -0.20 17.39 47.01
C TYR A 195 1.19 17.87 47.48
N PHE A 196 1.91 17.05 48.25
CA PHE A 196 3.26 17.32 48.71
C PHE A 196 4.27 16.25 48.30
N ILE A 197 5.56 16.61 48.26
CA ILE A 197 6.67 15.66 48.16
C ILE A 197 6.56 14.63 49.30
N GLY A 198 6.65 13.34 48.96
CA GLY A 198 6.50 12.22 49.90
C GLY A 198 5.09 11.61 49.92
N ASP A 199 4.08 12.34 49.43
CA ASP A 199 2.72 11.83 49.35
C ASP A 199 2.61 10.66 48.37
N THR A 200 1.65 9.78 48.63
CA THR A 200 1.25 8.79 47.63
C THR A 200 0.55 9.49 46.47
N ALA A 201 0.89 9.12 45.24
CA ALA A 201 0.28 9.63 44.03
C ALA A 201 -1.24 9.40 44.04
N VAL A 202 -2.02 10.28 43.40
CA VAL A 202 -3.46 10.05 43.22
C VAL A 202 -3.64 9.16 41.99
N VAL A 203 -4.49 8.12 42.07
CA VAL A 203 -4.74 7.17 40.98
C VAL A 203 -6.24 7.08 40.69
N SER A 204 -6.60 6.97 39.42
CA SER A 204 -7.95 6.66 38.94
C SER A 204 -7.91 5.53 37.90
N ILE A 205 -9.03 4.79 37.82
CA ILE A 205 -9.25 3.70 36.88
C ILE A 205 -10.31 4.13 35.88
N GLN A 206 -10.11 3.84 34.59
CA GLN A 206 -11.07 4.19 33.53
C GLN A 206 -11.23 3.04 32.52
N PRO A 207 -12.43 2.48 32.31
CA PRO A 207 -13.64 2.69 33.12
C PRO A 207 -13.53 2.01 34.50
N ASP A 208 -14.06 2.65 35.55
CA ASP A 208 -14.13 2.06 36.89
C ASP A 208 -15.52 1.45 37.13
N VAL A 209 -15.59 0.13 37.07
CA VAL A 209 -16.79 -0.66 37.35
C VAL A 209 -16.68 -1.42 38.68
N GLY A 210 -15.73 -1.03 39.54
CA GLY A 210 -15.49 -1.65 40.86
C GLY A 210 -14.85 -3.04 40.80
N TYR A 211 -14.30 -3.45 39.65
CA TYR A 211 -13.72 -4.78 39.43
C TYR A 211 -12.20 -4.82 39.63
N VAL A 212 -11.49 -3.81 39.09
CA VAL A 212 -10.03 -3.71 39.18
C VAL A 212 -9.64 -3.06 40.51
N LYS A 213 -8.68 -3.65 41.22
CA LYS A 213 -8.12 -3.08 42.44
C LYS A 213 -6.71 -2.58 42.19
N VAL A 214 -6.41 -1.35 42.58
CA VAL A 214 -5.05 -0.80 42.52
C VAL A 214 -4.45 -0.69 43.92
N VAL A 215 -3.33 -1.40 44.14
CA VAL A 215 -2.48 -1.24 45.32
C VAL A 215 -1.45 -0.16 45.00
N ASN A 216 -1.69 1.05 45.51
CA ASN A 216 -0.93 2.23 45.13
C ASN A 216 0.17 2.57 46.14
N ASN A 217 1.42 2.28 45.76
CA ASN A 217 2.64 2.62 46.48
C ASN A 217 3.49 3.65 45.72
N LEU A 218 2.94 4.32 44.70
CA LEU A 218 3.65 5.31 43.90
C LEU A 218 3.85 6.59 44.72
N LYS A 219 5.08 7.09 44.82
CA LYS A 219 5.42 8.26 45.66
C LYS A 219 5.71 9.51 44.87
N THR A 220 5.30 10.65 45.42
CA THR A 220 5.55 11.97 44.87
C THR A 220 6.96 12.42 45.25
N VAL A 221 7.72 12.91 44.28
CA VAL A 221 9.10 13.39 44.48
C VAL A 221 9.29 14.75 43.86
N LYS A 222 10.35 15.44 44.25
CA LYS A 222 10.71 16.75 43.68
C LYS A 222 10.94 16.68 42.16
N GLY A 223 10.54 17.72 41.45
CA GLY A 223 10.88 17.95 40.05
C GLY A 223 10.02 17.16 39.06
N THR A 224 10.62 16.78 37.92
CA THR A 224 9.92 16.16 36.76
C THR A 224 10.19 14.66 36.60
N LYS A 225 10.63 13.96 37.66
CA LYS A 225 11.07 12.55 37.58
C LYS A 225 9.92 11.59 37.23
N LYS A 226 10.11 10.77 36.19
CA LYS A 226 9.14 9.74 35.73
C LYS A 226 9.72 8.34 35.91
N LYS A 227 9.55 7.71 37.08
CA LYS A 227 10.08 6.36 37.34
C LYS A 227 9.07 5.50 38.12
N TRP A 228 8.03 5.04 37.47
CA TRP A 228 7.06 4.10 38.03
C TRP A 228 7.33 2.67 37.56
N VAL A 229 6.85 1.71 38.35
CA VAL A 229 6.81 0.28 38.02
C VAL A 229 5.42 -0.25 38.34
N TYR A 230 4.98 -1.29 37.63
CA TYR A 230 3.73 -1.96 37.93
C TYR A 230 3.92 -3.46 37.96
N GLY A 231 3.05 -4.15 38.70
CA GLY A 231 2.88 -5.60 38.65
C GLY A 231 1.40 -5.93 38.53
N ILE A 232 1.08 -7.00 37.81
CA ILE A 232 -0.29 -7.49 37.66
C ILE A 232 -0.35 -8.87 38.29
N ASP A 233 -1.34 -9.10 39.14
CA ASP A 233 -1.59 -10.43 39.69
C ASP A 233 -1.89 -11.43 38.54
N PRO A 234 -1.34 -12.65 38.60
CA PRO A 234 -1.49 -13.61 37.51
C PRO A 234 -2.93 -14.05 37.26
N ASP A 235 -3.78 -14.03 38.29
CA ASP A 235 -5.13 -14.62 38.25
C ASP A 235 -6.23 -13.61 38.62
N LYS A 236 -5.91 -12.59 39.41
CA LYS A 236 -6.84 -11.56 39.88
C LYS A 236 -6.59 -10.24 39.16
N SER A 237 -7.64 -9.43 39.03
CA SER A 237 -7.53 -8.06 38.52
C SER A 237 -7.00 -7.10 39.60
N ILE A 238 -5.80 -7.38 40.11
CA ILE A 238 -5.09 -6.55 41.08
C ILE A 238 -3.82 -6.00 40.41
N ILE A 239 -3.68 -4.68 40.41
CA ILE A 239 -2.52 -3.96 39.88
C ILE A 239 -1.79 -3.32 41.05
N THR A 240 -0.51 -3.63 41.21
CA THR A 240 0.36 -2.95 42.17
C THR A 240 1.16 -1.88 41.45
N LEU A 241 1.07 -0.63 41.88
CA LEU A 241 1.82 0.50 41.33
C LEU A 241 2.87 0.96 42.35
N GLY A 242 4.10 1.23 41.90
CA GLY A 242 5.18 1.69 42.76
C GLY A 242 6.17 2.60 42.03
N GLY A 243 7.22 3.01 42.73
CA GLY A 243 8.24 3.93 42.22
C GLY A 243 7.92 5.39 42.55
N THR A 244 8.25 6.31 41.65
CA THR A 244 8.15 7.75 41.88
C THR A 244 7.57 8.55 40.70
N ILE A 245 6.76 9.57 41.01
CA ILE A 245 6.28 10.61 40.09
C ILE A 245 6.68 11.99 40.62
N GLY A 246 7.24 12.83 39.75
CA GLY A 246 7.60 14.21 40.04
C GLY A 246 6.40 15.13 40.30
N GLU A 247 6.51 16.05 41.26
CA GLU A 247 5.48 17.06 41.59
C GLU A 247 5.15 17.99 40.41
N ASP A 248 6.10 18.23 39.50
CA ASP A 248 5.92 19.09 38.32
C ASP A 248 5.26 18.37 37.13
N ILE A 249 4.72 17.16 37.33
CA ILE A 249 4.06 16.38 36.27
C ILE A 249 2.56 16.57 36.36
N ASP A 250 1.95 17.11 35.31
CA ASP A 250 0.49 17.30 35.24
C ASP A 250 -0.27 15.99 35.44
N SER A 251 0.06 14.94 34.68
CA SER A 251 -0.49 13.58 34.85
C SER A 251 0.31 12.56 34.04
N ALA A 252 0.10 11.28 34.34
CA ALA A 252 0.55 10.16 33.53
C ALA A 252 -0.54 9.09 33.45
N SER A 253 -0.43 8.23 32.44
CA SER A 253 -1.39 7.14 32.25
C SER A 253 -0.76 5.91 31.62
N MET A 254 -1.33 4.75 31.90
CA MET A 254 -1.01 3.49 31.23
C MET A 254 -2.27 2.65 31.00
N VAL A 255 -2.29 1.91 29.89
CA VAL A 255 -3.34 0.94 29.61
C VAL A 255 -2.84 -0.43 30.03
N LEU A 256 -3.58 -1.11 30.92
CA LEU A 256 -3.21 -2.40 31.48
C LEU A 256 -4.33 -3.43 31.25
N PRO A 257 -3.98 -4.68 30.96
CA PRO A 257 -4.95 -5.76 30.81
C PRO A 257 -5.55 -6.13 32.16
N ILE A 258 -6.80 -6.61 32.13
CA ILE A 258 -7.44 -7.23 33.30
C ILE A 258 -7.21 -8.75 33.31
N ARG A 259 -7.59 -9.40 34.42
CA ARG A 259 -7.73 -10.86 34.54
C ARG A 259 -9.19 -11.25 34.67
N ASN A 260 -9.56 -12.41 34.13
CA ASN A 260 -10.94 -12.90 34.10
C ASN A 260 -11.89 -11.88 33.41
N PRO A 261 -11.88 -11.84 32.06
CA PRO A 261 -12.67 -10.90 31.29
C PRO A 261 -14.19 -11.09 31.43
N ILE A 262 -14.66 -12.29 31.73
CA ILE A 262 -16.08 -12.56 31.95
C ILE A 262 -16.56 -11.89 33.24
N GLY A 263 -15.74 -11.93 34.30
CA GLY A 263 -16.02 -11.20 35.53
C GLY A 263 -16.04 -9.69 35.32
N TYR A 264 -15.13 -9.17 34.49
CA TYR A 264 -15.09 -7.75 34.15
C TYR A 264 -16.31 -7.30 33.35
N PHE A 265 -16.72 -8.11 32.35
CA PHE A 265 -17.96 -7.89 31.60
C PHE A 265 -19.18 -7.91 32.53
N ARG A 266 -19.27 -8.87 33.46
CA ARG A 266 -20.36 -8.93 34.46
C ARG A 266 -20.43 -7.64 35.28
N ALA A 267 -19.28 -7.17 35.78
CA ALA A 267 -19.21 -5.95 36.58
C ALA A 267 -19.66 -4.71 35.76
N ALA A 268 -19.24 -4.63 34.50
CA ALA A 268 -19.64 -3.57 33.59
C ALA A 268 -21.14 -3.61 33.26
N PHE A 269 -21.71 -4.80 33.06
CA PHE A 269 -23.15 -4.93 32.81
C PHE A 269 -23.98 -4.56 34.04
N MET A 270 -23.54 -4.99 35.23
CA MET A 270 -24.13 -4.57 36.50
C MET A 270 -24.05 -3.05 36.72
N TYR A 271 -22.94 -2.44 36.33
CA TYR A 271 -22.78 -0.98 36.34
C TYR A 271 -23.80 -0.31 35.41
N ALA A 272 -23.95 -0.78 34.17
CA ALA A 272 -24.91 -0.25 33.21
C ALA A 272 -26.37 -0.42 33.68
N LEU A 273 -26.73 -1.56 34.28
CA LEU A 273 -28.05 -1.76 34.88
C LEU A 273 -28.33 -0.70 35.95
N LYS A 274 -27.37 -0.48 36.86
CA LYS A 274 -27.50 0.51 37.94
C LYS A 274 -27.61 1.94 37.38
N ASP A 275 -26.76 2.29 36.42
CA ASP A 275 -26.76 3.60 35.77
C ASP A 275 -28.11 3.91 35.08
N ARG A 276 -28.73 2.88 34.49
CA ARG A 276 -30.09 2.96 33.91
C ARG A 276 -31.22 2.78 34.92
N GLY A 277 -30.92 2.85 36.23
CA GLY A 277 -31.90 2.81 37.30
C GLY A 277 -32.58 1.44 37.48
N ILE A 278 -31.91 0.36 37.08
CA ILE A 278 -32.33 -1.02 37.35
C ILE A 278 -31.61 -1.54 38.60
N VAL A 279 -32.38 -1.94 39.60
CA VAL A 279 -31.86 -2.59 40.80
C VAL A 279 -31.77 -4.10 40.56
N PHE A 280 -30.57 -4.65 40.55
CA PHE A 280 -30.36 -6.10 40.50
C PHE A 280 -30.15 -6.67 41.90
N LYS A 281 -30.98 -7.62 42.28
CA LYS A 281 -30.90 -8.40 43.53
C LYS A 281 -30.55 -9.83 43.18
N GLU A 282 -29.32 -10.22 43.50
CA GLU A 282 -28.83 -11.55 43.20
C GLU A 282 -29.55 -12.61 44.04
N ASP A 283 -30.13 -13.59 43.35
CA ASP A 283 -30.73 -14.79 43.94
C ASP A 283 -30.49 -15.97 42.99
N ALA A 284 -29.44 -16.74 43.28
CA ALA A 284 -29.04 -17.90 42.48
C ALA A 284 -30.04 -19.07 42.56
N THR A 285 -30.99 -19.05 43.51
CA THR A 285 -32.01 -20.11 43.63
C THR A 285 -33.12 -19.95 42.59
N ILE A 286 -33.27 -18.75 42.03
CA ILE A 286 -34.25 -18.45 41.00
C ILE A 286 -33.62 -18.78 39.65
N ALA A 287 -34.05 -19.92 39.10
CA ALA A 287 -33.83 -20.30 37.72
C ALA A 287 -35.20 -20.48 37.05
N SER A 288 -35.41 -19.81 35.92
CA SER A 288 -36.59 -20.01 35.08
C SER A 288 -36.18 -20.38 33.67
N ASN A 289 -36.93 -21.28 33.06
CA ASN A 289 -36.78 -21.67 31.66
C ASN A 289 -37.87 -21.04 30.77
N THR A 290 -38.76 -20.21 31.35
CA THR A 290 -39.81 -19.51 30.60
C THR A 290 -39.20 -18.31 29.88
N GLU A 291 -38.96 -18.42 28.58
CA GLU A 291 -38.43 -17.31 27.78
C GLU A 291 -39.49 -16.23 27.60
N LEU A 292 -39.17 -15.00 28.04
CA LEU A 292 -40.02 -13.83 27.84
C LEU A 292 -39.65 -13.07 26.57
N LYS A 293 -38.35 -12.87 26.36
CA LYS A 293 -37.83 -12.08 25.24
C LYS A 293 -36.36 -12.37 24.98
N LYS A 294 -35.98 -12.43 23.71
CA LYS A 294 -34.59 -12.42 23.26
C LYS A 294 -34.25 -11.10 22.55
N PHE A 295 -33.10 -10.53 22.88
CA PHE A 295 -32.50 -9.36 22.24
C PHE A 295 -31.14 -9.72 21.64
N SER A 296 -30.77 -9.05 20.56
CA SER A 296 -29.50 -9.25 19.87
C SER A 296 -28.86 -7.89 19.59
N TYR A 297 -27.57 -7.77 19.90
CA TYR A 297 -26.78 -6.56 19.77
C TYR A 297 -25.48 -6.87 19.04
N SER A 298 -24.98 -5.89 18.28
CA SER A 298 -23.68 -5.93 17.62
C SER A 298 -23.06 -4.54 17.69
N ALA A 299 -21.76 -4.46 17.94
CA ALA A 299 -21.05 -3.21 18.08
C ALA A 299 -20.58 -2.66 16.74
N ALA A 300 -19.96 -3.49 15.89
CA ALA A 300 -19.47 -3.02 14.60
C ALA A 300 -19.34 -4.16 13.56
N PRO A 301 -19.44 -3.84 12.26
CA PRO A 301 -19.23 -4.80 11.18
C PRO A 301 -17.75 -5.16 11.01
N LEU A 302 -17.52 -6.25 10.27
CA LEU A 302 -16.20 -6.78 9.94
C LEU A 302 -15.22 -5.70 9.47
N LEU A 303 -15.65 -4.76 8.62
CA LEU A 303 -14.77 -3.71 8.12
C LEU A 303 -14.15 -2.85 9.22
N SER A 304 -14.87 -2.58 10.31
CA SER A 304 -14.35 -1.84 11.47
C SER A 304 -13.32 -2.67 12.23
N ILE A 305 -13.55 -3.98 12.38
CA ILE A 305 -12.59 -4.93 12.97
C ILE A 305 -11.30 -4.97 12.15
N LEU A 306 -11.41 -5.03 10.81
CA LEU A 306 -10.24 -5.02 9.92
C LEU A 306 -9.44 -3.73 10.03
N ASP A 307 -10.12 -2.59 10.12
CA ASP A 307 -9.49 -1.29 10.27
C ASP A 307 -8.63 -1.22 11.54
N GLU A 308 -9.21 -1.60 12.68
CA GLU A 308 -8.51 -1.64 13.97
C GLU A 308 -7.32 -2.63 13.96
N ILE A 309 -7.49 -3.81 13.33
CA ILE A 309 -6.43 -4.80 13.19
C ILE A 309 -5.30 -4.29 12.29
N ASN A 310 -5.59 -3.77 11.10
CA ASN A 310 -4.57 -3.49 10.11
C ASN A 310 -3.97 -2.08 10.24
N GLN A 311 -4.76 -1.06 10.61
CA GLN A 311 -4.23 0.27 10.87
C GLN A 311 -3.52 0.34 12.22
N ARG A 312 -4.15 -0.11 13.30
CA ARG A 312 -3.65 0.07 14.69
C ARG A 312 -2.96 -1.16 15.26
N SER A 313 -2.93 -2.27 14.53
CA SER A 313 -2.27 -3.50 14.95
C SER A 313 -2.86 -4.13 16.21
N GLN A 314 -4.17 -4.03 16.41
CA GLN A 314 -4.85 -4.55 17.60
C GLN A 314 -4.78 -6.08 17.70
N ASN A 315 -4.15 -6.60 18.76
CA ASN A 315 -3.99 -8.03 18.99
C ASN A 315 -5.30 -8.69 19.44
N PHE A 316 -5.99 -8.07 20.41
CA PHE A 316 -7.26 -8.57 20.92
C PHE A 316 -8.28 -8.79 19.80
N HIS A 317 -8.39 -7.82 18.88
CA HIS A 317 -9.26 -7.91 17.71
C HIS A 317 -8.86 -9.04 16.76
N ALA A 318 -7.56 -9.23 16.50
CA ALA A 318 -7.07 -10.29 15.62
C ALA A 318 -7.30 -11.70 16.20
N GLU A 319 -7.07 -11.88 17.50
CA GLU A 319 -7.30 -13.15 18.20
C GLU A 319 -8.78 -13.52 18.30
N THR A 320 -9.62 -12.50 18.51
CA THR A 320 -11.07 -12.62 18.49
C THR A 320 -11.53 -13.02 17.09
N LEU A 321 -11.11 -12.28 16.05
CA LEU A 321 -11.46 -12.58 14.65
C LEU A 321 -11.02 -13.99 14.21
N LEU A 322 -9.85 -14.47 14.67
CA LEU A 322 -9.40 -15.83 14.40
C LEU A 322 -10.34 -16.89 15.01
N ARG A 323 -10.79 -16.69 16.25
CA ARG A 323 -11.75 -17.60 16.90
C ARG A 323 -13.14 -17.51 16.26
N ASN A 324 -13.59 -16.31 15.88
CA ASN A 324 -14.83 -16.12 15.12
C ASN A 324 -14.79 -16.86 13.78
N LEU A 325 -13.67 -16.79 13.05
CA LEU A 325 -13.45 -17.60 11.86
C LEU A 325 -13.57 -19.10 12.15
N GLY A 326 -12.97 -19.56 13.24
CA GLY A 326 -13.09 -20.94 13.68
C GLY A 326 -14.54 -21.36 13.92
N ALA A 327 -15.31 -20.56 14.65
CA ALA A 327 -16.71 -20.84 14.93
C ALA A 327 -17.55 -20.88 13.64
N GLN A 328 -17.38 -19.87 12.76
CA GLN A 328 -18.20 -19.71 11.56
C GLN A 328 -17.87 -20.70 10.45
N ILE A 329 -16.61 -21.10 10.31
CA ILE A 329 -16.13 -21.91 9.18
C ILE A 329 -15.81 -23.35 9.58
N ALA A 330 -15.26 -23.55 10.77
CA ALA A 330 -14.84 -24.86 11.28
C ALA A 330 -15.77 -25.42 12.37
N GLY A 331 -16.80 -24.68 12.79
CA GLY A 331 -17.74 -25.08 13.85
C GLY A 331 -17.14 -25.03 15.26
N GLU A 332 -15.98 -24.41 15.44
CA GLU A 332 -15.23 -24.43 16.70
C GLU A 332 -14.57 -23.07 16.97
N GLY A 333 -15.05 -22.32 17.96
CA GLY A 333 -14.52 -21.01 18.36
C GLY A 333 -13.20 -21.08 19.12
N SER A 334 -12.18 -21.66 18.52
CA SER A 334 -10.86 -21.85 19.12
C SER A 334 -9.74 -21.39 18.18
N VAL A 335 -8.51 -21.31 18.70
CA VAL A 335 -7.33 -21.06 17.87
C VAL A 335 -7.18 -22.15 16.81
N GLU A 336 -7.41 -23.42 17.16
CA GLU A 336 -7.33 -24.52 16.19
C GLU A 336 -8.45 -24.45 15.14
N GLY A 337 -9.67 -24.09 15.55
CA GLY A 337 -10.76 -23.78 14.62
C GLY A 337 -10.36 -22.68 13.63
N GLY A 338 -9.79 -21.59 14.12
CA GLY A 338 -9.28 -20.50 13.30
C GLY A 338 -8.19 -20.94 12.32
N ARG A 339 -7.23 -21.77 12.77
CA ARG A 339 -6.19 -22.37 11.90
C ARG A 339 -6.80 -23.27 10.84
N LYS A 340 -7.86 -24.03 11.13
CA LYS A 340 -8.62 -24.79 10.12
C LYS A 340 -9.22 -23.85 9.07
N ALA A 341 -9.81 -22.74 9.48
CA ALA A 341 -10.36 -21.73 8.57
C ALA A 341 -9.28 -21.07 7.70
N GLU A 342 -8.14 -20.68 8.28
CA GLU A 342 -7.01 -20.13 7.52
C GLU A 342 -6.42 -21.15 6.53
N ARG A 343 -6.30 -22.43 6.92
CA ARG A 343 -5.89 -23.50 5.99
C ARG A 343 -6.86 -23.64 4.82
N ARG A 344 -8.17 -23.57 5.08
CA ARG A 344 -9.18 -23.58 4.02
C ARG A 344 -9.01 -22.39 3.07
N PHE A 345 -8.87 -21.18 3.61
CA PHE A 345 -8.60 -19.97 2.83
C PHE A 345 -7.34 -20.11 1.96
N LEU A 346 -6.23 -20.59 2.53
CA LEU A 346 -4.98 -20.79 1.80
C LEU A 346 -5.16 -21.79 0.65
N GLN A 347 -5.92 -22.86 0.86
CA GLN A 347 -6.27 -23.82 -0.20
C GLN A 347 -7.10 -23.17 -1.32
N ASP A 348 -8.15 -22.40 -0.97
CA ASP A 348 -8.98 -21.67 -1.93
C ASP A 348 -8.15 -20.65 -2.73
N MET A 349 -7.11 -20.09 -2.10
CA MET A 349 -6.13 -19.22 -2.75
C MET A 349 -5.04 -19.99 -3.51
N GLY A 350 -4.98 -21.32 -3.49
CA GLY A 350 -3.90 -22.09 -4.13
C GLY A 350 -2.52 -21.79 -3.54
N LEU A 351 -2.46 -21.57 -2.22
CA LEU A 351 -1.26 -21.35 -1.43
C LEU A 351 -0.98 -22.58 -0.56
N LYS A 352 0.30 -22.88 -0.33
CA LYS A 352 0.68 -24.00 0.54
C LYS A 352 0.55 -23.57 2.00
N ALA A 353 -0.33 -24.25 2.73
CA ALA A 353 -0.48 -24.01 4.18
C ALA A 353 0.82 -24.25 4.96
N SER A 354 1.67 -25.19 4.51
CA SER A 354 2.98 -25.46 5.12
C SER A 354 4.02 -24.34 4.98
N ASP A 355 3.71 -23.27 4.23
CA ASP A 355 4.52 -22.06 4.21
C ASP A 355 4.17 -21.08 5.36
N PHE A 356 3.17 -21.44 6.18
CA PHE A 356 2.73 -20.73 7.37
C PHE A 356 2.70 -21.69 8.57
N GLU A 357 3.50 -21.39 9.59
CA GLU A 357 3.37 -21.99 10.92
C GLU A 357 2.64 -20.98 11.79
N VAL A 358 1.37 -21.23 12.05
CA VAL A 358 0.48 -20.32 12.78
C VAL A 358 0.15 -20.90 14.14
N PHE A 359 0.29 -20.09 15.18
CA PHE A 359 0.01 -20.40 16.58
C PHE A 359 -0.98 -19.42 17.23
N ASP A 360 -1.24 -18.29 16.59
CA ASP A 360 -2.18 -17.26 17.02
C ASP A 360 -2.61 -16.39 15.82
N GLY A 361 -3.59 -15.49 15.98
CA GLY A 361 -4.08 -14.62 14.89
C GLY A 361 -3.36 -13.28 14.82
N SER A 362 -2.73 -12.88 15.92
CA SER A 362 -2.10 -11.57 16.07
C SER A 362 -0.64 -11.56 15.63
N GLY A 363 0.04 -12.72 15.60
CA GLY A 363 1.48 -12.80 15.37
C GLY A 363 2.33 -12.48 16.60
N LEU A 364 1.74 -12.48 17.81
CA LEU A 364 2.45 -12.17 19.04
C LEU A 364 3.31 -13.37 19.52
N SER A 365 2.91 -14.60 19.18
CA SER A 365 3.72 -15.80 19.39
C SER A 365 5.02 -15.74 18.58
N PRO A 366 6.20 -15.87 19.23
CA PRO A 366 7.49 -15.98 18.54
C PRO A 366 7.64 -17.25 17.70
N GLU A 367 6.79 -18.26 17.94
CA GLU A 367 6.80 -19.54 17.25
C GLU A 367 6.24 -19.44 15.84
N ASN A 368 5.40 -18.44 15.56
CA ASN A 368 4.89 -18.20 14.22
C ASN A 368 6.01 -18.12 13.18
N LYS A 369 5.80 -18.71 12.00
CA LYS A 369 6.73 -18.61 10.85
C LYS A 369 5.97 -18.40 9.54
N VAL A 370 6.54 -17.58 8.67
CA VAL A 370 6.03 -17.35 7.31
C VAL A 370 7.17 -17.28 6.33
N LYS A 371 6.92 -17.63 5.07
CA LYS A 371 7.84 -17.32 3.95
C LYS A 371 7.52 -15.96 3.34
N PRO A 372 8.50 -15.03 3.22
CA PRO A 372 8.27 -13.75 2.55
C PRO A 372 7.66 -13.89 1.15
N SER A 373 8.11 -14.88 0.37
CA SER A 373 7.59 -15.16 -0.99
C SER A 373 6.12 -15.56 -0.98
N THR A 374 5.69 -16.35 0.01
CA THR A 374 4.30 -16.75 0.14
C THR A 374 3.42 -15.61 0.67
N VAL A 375 3.92 -14.76 1.59
CA VAL A 375 3.20 -13.54 2.01
C VAL A 375 3.02 -12.57 0.84
N ALA A 376 4.07 -12.28 0.07
CA ALA A 376 3.97 -11.42 -1.11
C ALA A 376 2.99 -12.00 -2.16
N ARG A 377 2.98 -13.33 -2.33
CA ARG A 377 2.04 -14.03 -3.21
C ARG A 377 0.58 -13.98 -2.70
N LEU A 378 0.37 -14.10 -1.39
CA LEU A 378 -0.94 -13.90 -0.75
C LEU A 378 -1.45 -12.48 -1.01
N LEU A 379 -0.64 -11.47 -0.71
CA LEU A 379 -1.00 -10.06 -0.95
C LEU A 379 -1.33 -9.82 -2.43
N ALA A 380 -0.58 -10.42 -3.36
CA ALA A 380 -0.82 -10.27 -4.80
C ALA A 380 -2.15 -10.92 -5.24
N LYS A 381 -2.56 -12.01 -4.60
CA LYS A 381 -3.88 -12.61 -4.81
C LYS A 381 -4.98 -11.71 -4.26
N MET A 382 -4.79 -11.15 -3.07
CA MET A 382 -5.73 -10.19 -2.48
C MET A 382 -5.86 -8.90 -3.30
N ALA A 383 -4.80 -8.42 -3.96
CA ALA A 383 -4.89 -7.28 -4.88
C ALA A 383 -5.80 -7.53 -6.10
N ARG A 384 -5.98 -8.79 -6.50
CA ARG A 384 -6.87 -9.19 -7.59
C ARG A 384 -8.22 -9.71 -7.11
N HIS A 385 -8.43 -9.82 -5.80
CA HIS A 385 -9.65 -10.36 -5.22
C HIS A 385 -10.80 -9.37 -5.38
N PRO A 386 -12.06 -9.81 -5.60
CA PRO A 386 -13.21 -8.90 -5.75
C PRO A 386 -13.42 -7.95 -4.55
N LYS A 387 -13.09 -8.41 -3.33
CA LYS A 387 -13.10 -7.60 -2.10
C LYS A 387 -11.73 -6.97 -1.76
N GLY A 388 -10.76 -7.01 -2.68
CA GLY A 388 -9.38 -6.61 -2.46
C GLY A 388 -9.21 -5.15 -2.07
N ALA A 389 -10.05 -4.26 -2.60
CA ALA A 389 -10.02 -2.84 -2.24
C ALA A 389 -10.30 -2.60 -0.75
N TYR A 390 -11.28 -3.30 -0.15
CA TYR A 390 -11.56 -3.21 1.29
C TYR A 390 -10.38 -3.69 2.13
N TYR A 391 -9.77 -4.81 1.72
CA TYR A 391 -8.58 -5.36 2.38
C TYR A 391 -7.42 -4.36 2.35
N ILE A 392 -7.07 -3.85 1.17
CA ILE A 392 -5.94 -2.93 1.01
C ILE A 392 -6.17 -1.60 1.74
N ASN A 393 -7.40 -1.08 1.71
CA ASN A 393 -7.73 0.20 2.35
C ASN A 393 -7.72 0.13 3.88
N SER A 394 -7.83 -1.06 4.48
CA SER A 394 -7.68 -1.23 5.94
C SER A 394 -6.22 -1.12 6.43
N PHE A 395 -5.24 -1.12 5.52
CA PHE A 395 -3.83 -1.07 5.88
C PHE A 395 -3.38 0.36 6.23
N ALA A 396 -2.39 0.47 7.12
CA ALA A 396 -1.73 1.73 7.40
C ALA A 396 -1.03 2.33 6.16
N SER A 397 -0.70 3.61 6.25
CA SER A 397 0.12 4.34 5.29
C SER A 397 1.05 5.31 6.03
N PRO A 398 1.99 5.98 5.36
CA PRO A 398 2.76 7.04 6.00
C PRO A 398 1.82 8.08 6.63
N GLY A 399 2.09 8.46 7.88
CA GLY A 399 1.26 9.41 8.64
C GLY A 399 -0.06 8.85 9.20
N VAL A 400 -0.43 7.59 8.94
CA VAL A 400 -1.73 7.02 9.34
C VAL A 400 -1.55 5.71 10.10
N GLY A 401 -2.32 5.50 11.18
CA GLY A 401 -2.29 4.28 11.98
C GLY A 401 -0.88 3.96 12.52
N SER A 402 -0.44 2.71 12.38
CA SER A 402 0.91 2.25 12.74
C SER A 402 2.03 2.88 11.90
N GLY A 403 1.68 3.63 10.85
CA GLY A 403 2.57 4.49 10.06
C GLY A 403 2.59 5.96 10.51
N ALA A 404 1.90 6.35 11.60
CA ALA A 404 1.78 7.74 12.05
C ALA A 404 3.12 8.49 12.23
N LYS A 405 4.19 7.77 12.56
CA LYS A 405 5.56 8.31 12.73
C LYS A 405 6.56 7.70 11.76
N ARG A 406 6.10 7.22 10.60
CA ARG A 406 6.93 6.58 9.57
C ARG A 406 6.79 7.32 8.26
N MET A 407 7.92 7.56 7.60
CA MET A 407 7.97 8.13 6.24
C MET A 407 7.17 9.45 6.11
N ILE A 408 7.17 10.29 7.15
CA ILE A 408 6.34 11.51 7.22
C ILE A 408 6.73 12.55 6.17
N ASP A 409 8.00 12.60 5.79
CA ASP A 409 8.54 13.53 4.79
C ASP A 409 8.55 12.93 3.37
N PHE A 410 7.93 11.76 3.18
CA PHE A 410 7.89 11.13 1.86
C PHE A 410 6.89 11.88 0.97
N GLU A 411 7.33 12.38 -0.19
CA GLU A 411 6.52 13.25 -1.07
C GLU A 411 5.25 12.57 -1.63
N ALA A 412 5.21 11.23 -1.69
CA ALA A 412 4.14 10.50 -2.33
C ALA A 412 3.54 9.38 -1.43
N PRO A 413 3.01 9.71 -0.24
CA PRO A 413 2.58 8.73 0.75
C PRO A 413 1.38 7.87 0.28
N TRP A 414 0.62 8.34 -0.71
CA TRP A 414 -0.50 7.59 -1.33
C TRP A 414 -0.04 6.44 -2.23
N LEU A 415 1.25 6.35 -2.57
CA LEU A 415 1.79 5.26 -3.41
C LEU A 415 2.00 3.96 -2.64
N THR A 416 1.63 3.89 -1.36
CA THR A 416 1.81 2.67 -0.59
C THR A 416 0.77 2.47 0.51
N ARG A 417 0.52 1.20 0.83
CA ARG A 417 -0.24 0.72 1.99
C ARG A 417 0.54 -0.45 2.60
N PHE A 418 0.67 -0.48 3.93
CA PHE A 418 1.49 -1.51 4.59
C PHE A 418 0.94 -1.92 5.95
N LYS A 419 1.29 -3.15 6.33
CA LYS A 419 1.18 -3.68 7.69
C LYS A 419 2.56 -3.78 8.31
N THR A 420 2.68 -3.23 9.51
CA THR A 420 3.89 -3.31 10.33
C THR A 420 3.91 -4.57 11.20
N GLY A 421 5.11 -5.05 11.52
CA GLY A 421 5.33 -6.13 12.48
C GLY A 421 6.46 -5.76 13.42
N TYR A 422 6.24 -5.92 14.72
CA TYR A 422 7.27 -5.78 15.74
C TYR A 422 6.99 -6.70 16.93
N ILE A 423 7.99 -7.47 17.31
CA ILE A 423 8.21 -8.03 18.64
C ILE A 423 9.72 -7.94 18.92
N ALA A 424 10.18 -8.24 20.13
CA ALA A 424 11.61 -8.22 20.45
C ALA A 424 12.43 -8.99 19.39
N GLU A 425 13.45 -8.34 18.83
CA GLU A 425 14.38 -8.85 17.80
C GLU A 425 13.79 -9.15 16.41
N VAL A 426 12.53 -8.78 16.17
CA VAL A 426 11.81 -9.06 14.92
C VAL A 426 11.11 -7.81 14.41
N HIS A 427 11.38 -7.45 13.17
CA HIS A 427 10.78 -6.32 12.48
C HIS A 427 10.23 -6.74 11.12
N GLY A 428 9.03 -6.28 10.77
CA GLY A 428 8.37 -6.60 9.52
C GLY A 428 7.69 -5.39 8.87
N LEU A 429 7.74 -5.33 7.55
CA LEU A 429 6.98 -4.38 6.74
C LEU A 429 6.52 -5.08 5.46
N VAL A 430 5.20 -5.26 5.32
CA VAL A 430 4.60 -5.96 4.19
C VAL A 430 3.42 -5.18 3.64
N GLY A 431 3.13 -5.29 2.34
CA GLY A 431 2.02 -4.55 1.74
C GLY A 431 2.18 -4.29 0.25
N TYR A 432 1.71 -3.12 -0.15
CA TYR A 432 1.46 -2.72 -1.54
C TYR A 432 2.22 -1.45 -1.90
N ILE A 433 2.77 -1.43 -3.11
CA ILE A 433 3.40 -0.27 -3.74
C ILE A 433 2.74 -0.06 -5.10
N TYR A 434 2.14 1.10 -5.32
CA TYR A 434 1.53 1.46 -6.60
C TYR A 434 2.57 2.08 -7.52
N THR A 435 2.60 1.62 -8.77
CA THR A 435 3.58 2.09 -9.76
C THR A 435 2.92 3.02 -10.78
N VAL A 436 3.67 4.00 -11.27
CA VAL A 436 3.21 4.96 -12.28
C VAL A 436 2.81 4.33 -13.60
N ASP A 437 3.33 3.14 -13.93
CA ASP A 437 2.99 2.41 -15.14
C ASP A 437 1.71 1.55 -14.99
N GLY A 438 1.02 1.68 -13.85
CA GLY A 438 -0.28 1.08 -13.57
C GLY A 438 -0.21 -0.36 -13.08
N ASP A 439 0.94 -0.80 -12.58
CA ASP A 439 1.08 -2.03 -11.81
C ASP A 439 0.84 -1.76 -10.32
N THR A 440 0.67 -2.84 -9.56
CA THR A 440 0.78 -2.87 -8.11
C THR A 440 1.84 -3.89 -7.78
N LEU A 441 2.87 -3.49 -7.05
CA LEU A 441 3.81 -4.43 -6.48
C LEU A 441 3.36 -4.83 -5.09
N THR A 442 3.56 -6.10 -4.75
CA THR A 442 3.48 -6.56 -3.37
C THR A 442 4.86 -6.85 -2.84
N ALA A 443 5.12 -6.41 -1.63
CA ALA A 443 6.41 -6.56 -0.97
C ALA A 443 6.22 -7.14 0.42
N ALA A 444 7.12 -8.03 0.80
CA ALA A 444 7.20 -8.55 2.16
C ALA A 444 8.66 -8.54 2.63
N MET A 445 8.97 -7.73 3.64
CA MET A 445 10.32 -7.56 4.19
C MET A 445 10.33 -7.90 5.68
N TYR A 446 11.35 -8.65 6.10
CA TYR A 446 11.53 -9.13 7.47
C TYR A 446 12.98 -9.01 7.91
N LEU A 447 13.17 -8.58 9.15
CA LEU A 447 14.44 -8.61 9.88
C LEU A 447 14.23 -9.44 11.14
N ASN A 448 14.96 -10.53 11.29
CA ASN A 448 14.95 -11.38 12.48
C ASN A 448 16.33 -11.44 13.11
N GLY A 449 16.38 -11.68 14.42
CA GLY A 449 17.65 -11.76 15.14
C GLY A 449 18.40 -10.44 15.09
N THR A 450 17.69 -9.31 15.27
CA THR A 450 18.35 -8.00 15.32
C THR A 450 19.24 -7.83 16.55
N ASN A 451 19.09 -8.69 17.57
CA ASN A 451 19.96 -8.76 18.75
C ASN A 451 20.13 -7.37 19.41
N THR A 452 21.38 -6.91 19.55
CA THR A 452 21.74 -5.61 20.15
C THR A 452 21.51 -4.41 19.22
N ASN A 453 21.10 -4.61 17.96
CA ASN A 453 20.78 -3.51 17.07
C ASN A 453 19.56 -2.73 17.59
N PRO A 454 19.61 -1.39 17.68
CA PRO A 454 18.48 -0.61 18.18
C PRO A 454 17.24 -0.72 17.29
N ASP A 455 16.07 -0.86 17.93
CA ASP A 455 14.79 -1.03 17.22
C ASP A 455 14.45 0.10 16.25
N TYR A 456 14.76 1.36 16.64
CA TYR A 456 14.53 2.51 15.76
C TYR A 456 15.35 2.38 14.46
N LYS A 457 16.59 1.87 14.55
CA LYS A 457 17.47 1.68 13.40
C LYS A 457 16.95 0.57 12.49
N SER A 458 16.45 -0.54 13.06
CA SER A 458 15.80 -1.61 12.30
C SER A 458 14.57 -1.11 11.54
N LYS A 459 13.74 -0.30 12.20
CA LYS A 459 12.58 0.36 11.57
C LYS A 459 13.00 1.28 10.41
N ASP A 460 13.99 2.14 10.64
CA ASP A 460 14.46 3.13 9.67
C ASP A 460 15.11 2.46 8.44
N VAL A 461 15.80 1.33 8.62
CA VAL A 461 16.31 0.53 7.52
C VAL A 461 15.17 0.00 6.66
N LEU A 462 14.14 -0.61 7.26
CA LEU A 462 12.96 -1.08 6.51
C LEU A 462 12.24 0.07 5.78
N ASP A 463 12.06 1.22 6.44
CA ASP A 463 11.48 2.42 5.82
C ASP A 463 12.32 2.89 4.63
N THR A 464 13.65 2.90 4.76
CA THR A 464 14.55 3.29 3.68
C THR A 464 14.47 2.34 2.49
N LEU A 465 14.47 1.03 2.73
CA LEU A 465 14.31 0.05 1.66
C LEU A 465 12.95 0.20 0.95
N TRP A 466 11.89 0.42 1.73
CA TRP A 466 10.54 0.62 1.20
C TRP A 466 10.45 1.87 0.33
N MET A 467 10.97 3.01 0.80
CA MET A 467 11.00 4.26 0.02
C MET A 467 11.88 4.14 -1.22
N ARG A 468 12.99 3.40 -1.17
CA ARG A 468 13.82 3.09 -2.35
C ARG A 468 13.04 2.31 -3.40
N LEU A 469 12.23 1.32 -3.00
CA LEU A 469 11.36 0.59 -3.92
C LEU A 469 10.30 1.48 -4.56
N ILE A 470 9.64 2.34 -3.77
CA ILE A 470 8.66 3.27 -4.30
C ILE A 470 9.33 4.23 -5.29
N SER A 471 10.48 4.81 -4.92
CA SER A 471 11.24 5.75 -5.77
C SER A 471 11.73 5.10 -7.05
N TYR A 472 12.25 3.87 -6.99
CA TYR A 472 12.72 3.10 -8.14
C TYR A 472 11.60 2.87 -9.16
N THR A 473 10.40 2.54 -8.68
CA THR A 473 9.25 2.19 -9.53
C THR A 473 8.42 3.40 -9.97
N ASN A 474 8.68 4.57 -9.40
CA ASN A 474 7.95 5.81 -9.64
C ASN A 474 8.86 7.02 -9.96
N ASN A 475 10.08 6.77 -10.44
CA ASN A 475 11.10 7.81 -10.69
C ASN A 475 10.68 8.90 -11.69
N ASN A 476 9.65 8.67 -12.51
CA ASN A 476 9.05 9.65 -13.41
C ASN A 476 7.79 10.36 -12.87
N TYR A 477 7.36 10.08 -11.63
CA TYR A 477 6.09 10.60 -11.11
C TYR A 477 6.06 12.14 -11.09
N LYS A 478 7.16 12.78 -10.65
CA LYS A 478 7.28 14.24 -10.61
C LYS A 478 7.13 14.87 -12.00
N SER A 479 7.81 14.33 -13.01
CA SER A 479 7.68 14.79 -14.40
C SER A 479 6.27 14.56 -14.95
N LEU A 480 5.61 13.45 -14.62
CA LEU A 480 4.22 13.21 -15.01
C LEU A 480 3.26 14.22 -14.36
N LEU A 481 3.47 14.55 -13.08
CA LEU A 481 2.67 15.56 -12.40
C LEU A 481 2.85 16.94 -13.04
N GLN A 482 4.09 17.33 -13.35
CA GLN A 482 4.39 18.56 -14.07
C GLN A 482 3.72 18.61 -15.46
N MET A 483 3.72 17.51 -16.22
CA MET A 483 2.97 17.42 -17.49
C MET A 483 1.47 17.64 -17.28
N LYS A 484 0.89 17.07 -16.22
CA LYS A 484 -0.54 17.25 -15.91
C LYS A 484 -0.84 18.71 -15.59
N THR A 485 -0.01 19.36 -14.79
CA THR A 485 -0.13 20.79 -14.49
C THR A 485 -0.06 21.63 -15.76
N LEU A 486 0.94 21.40 -16.63
CA LEU A 486 1.04 22.10 -17.91
C LEU A 486 -0.23 21.94 -18.76
N TRP A 487 -0.80 20.74 -18.79
CA TRP A 487 -2.03 20.48 -19.55
C TRP A 487 -3.24 21.22 -18.97
N LEU A 488 -3.37 21.25 -17.64
CA LEU A 488 -4.43 21.99 -16.94
C LEU A 488 -4.33 23.50 -17.20
N ASP A 489 -3.12 24.06 -17.21
CA ASP A 489 -2.87 25.47 -17.55
C ASP A 489 -3.31 25.84 -18.98
N ALA A 490 -3.46 24.85 -19.87
CA ALA A 490 -3.78 25.03 -21.27
C ALA A 490 -5.26 24.77 -21.62
N GLN A 491 -6.17 24.69 -20.64
CA GLN A 491 -7.59 24.41 -20.88
C GLN A 491 -8.26 25.45 -21.80
N GLY A 492 -7.82 26.72 -21.75
CA GLY A 492 -8.31 27.79 -22.64
C GLY A 492 -7.71 27.79 -24.06
N VAL A 493 -6.75 26.92 -24.37
CA VAL A 493 -6.06 26.90 -25.67
C VAL A 493 -6.70 25.85 -26.58
N SER A 494 -7.49 26.31 -27.56
CA SER A 494 -8.21 25.47 -28.53
C SER A 494 -7.50 25.38 -29.88
N GLY A 495 -7.62 24.21 -30.52
CA GLY A 495 -7.04 23.92 -31.84
C GLY A 495 -5.60 23.41 -31.79
N LEU A 496 -5.31 22.37 -32.59
CA LEU A 496 -4.05 21.63 -32.54
C LEU A 496 -2.81 22.53 -32.73
N ASN A 497 -2.80 23.41 -33.74
CA ASN A 497 -1.66 24.29 -34.00
C ASN A 497 -1.37 25.22 -32.80
N LYS A 498 -2.41 25.84 -32.22
CA LYS A 498 -2.26 26.72 -31.05
C LYS A 498 -1.76 25.95 -29.83
N ARG A 499 -2.27 24.73 -29.61
CA ARG A 499 -1.82 23.86 -28.52
C ARG A 499 -0.36 23.42 -28.70
N LEU A 500 0.02 22.99 -29.91
CA LEU A 500 1.40 22.61 -30.22
C LEU A 500 2.36 23.77 -29.97
N ASP A 501 2.02 24.99 -30.43
CA ASP A 501 2.83 26.18 -30.16
C ASP A 501 2.88 26.53 -28.67
N TYR A 502 1.74 26.54 -27.98
CA TYR A 502 1.66 26.81 -26.54
C TYR A 502 2.60 25.90 -25.74
N PHE A 503 2.48 24.58 -25.93
CA PHE A 503 3.27 23.61 -25.17
C PHE A 503 4.74 23.60 -25.58
N SER A 504 5.04 23.65 -26.89
CA SER A 504 6.44 23.70 -27.34
C SER A 504 7.17 24.94 -26.84
N LYS A 505 6.47 26.08 -26.72
CA LYS A 505 7.00 27.33 -26.16
C LYS A 505 7.27 27.23 -24.66
N ARG A 506 6.41 26.56 -23.88
CA ARG A 506 6.59 26.39 -22.42
C ARG A 506 7.77 25.52 -22.02
N LEU A 507 8.31 24.76 -22.96
CA LEU A 507 9.49 23.92 -22.75
C LEU A 507 10.78 24.56 -23.29
N ILE A 508 10.76 25.83 -23.73
CA ILE A 508 12.00 26.56 -24.05
C ILE A 508 12.85 26.69 -22.78
N GLY A 509 14.16 26.49 -22.92
CA GLY A 509 15.11 26.47 -21.79
C GLY A 509 15.24 25.11 -21.11
N THR A 510 14.39 24.12 -21.41
CA THR A 510 14.57 22.76 -20.88
C THR A 510 15.94 22.19 -21.32
N PRO A 511 16.78 21.70 -20.38
CA PRO A 511 18.10 21.17 -20.70
C PRO A 511 18.08 20.05 -21.75
N TYR A 512 19.13 19.99 -22.56
CA TYR A 512 19.34 18.90 -23.51
C TYR A 512 20.05 17.72 -22.86
N LYS A 513 19.47 16.52 -22.99
CA LYS A 513 20.12 15.25 -22.62
C LYS A 513 19.77 14.20 -23.66
N LEU A 514 20.78 13.52 -24.21
CA LEU A 514 20.57 12.46 -25.20
C LEU A 514 19.95 11.23 -24.54
N GLY A 515 18.85 10.70 -25.10
CA GLY A 515 18.17 9.51 -24.60
C GLY A 515 17.75 9.62 -23.13
N PRO A 516 16.96 10.63 -22.73
CA PRO A 516 16.61 10.86 -21.33
C PRO A 516 15.49 9.93 -20.84
N MET A 517 14.77 9.28 -21.75
CA MET A 517 13.68 8.35 -21.46
C MET A 517 13.95 6.96 -21.99
N GLY A 518 13.36 5.96 -21.32
CA GLY A 518 13.49 4.53 -21.61
C GLY A 518 12.18 3.78 -21.49
N GLU A 519 12.29 2.49 -21.19
CA GLU A 519 11.19 1.52 -21.11
C GLU A 519 10.77 1.21 -19.66
N GLY A 520 11.38 1.92 -18.70
CA GLY A 520 11.08 1.83 -17.28
C GLY A 520 11.67 0.59 -16.62
N HIS A 521 11.47 0.53 -15.30
CA HIS A 521 12.17 -0.37 -14.38
C HIS A 521 11.98 -1.89 -14.60
N LEU A 522 11.10 -2.30 -15.52
CA LEU A 522 10.82 -3.70 -15.84
C LEU A 522 11.51 -4.18 -17.13
N ASP A 523 12.03 -3.27 -17.95
CA ASP A 523 12.71 -3.61 -19.20
C ASP A 523 14.21 -3.85 -18.95
N THR A 524 14.78 -4.86 -19.60
CA THR A 524 16.18 -5.27 -19.42
C THR A 524 17.17 -4.53 -20.29
N VAL A 525 16.69 -3.78 -21.29
CA VAL A 525 17.55 -3.06 -22.23
C VAL A 525 17.79 -1.64 -21.77
N GLU A 526 16.74 -0.96 -21.31
CA GLU A 526 16.80 0.47 -20.97
C GLU A 526 15.80 0.80 -19.85
N ASP A 527 16.32 0.98 -18.64
CA ASP A 527 15.54 1.15 -17.40
C ASP A 527 15.18 2.62 -17.09
N LYS A 528 15.54 3.53 -18.01
CA LYS A 528 15.27 4.97 -17.87
C LYS A 528 13.78 5.31 -17.71
N PRO A 529 13.48 6.49 -17.12
CA PRO A 529 12.12 6.96 -16.87
C PRO A 529 11.21 6.93 -18.12
N LEU A 530 9.93 6.58 -17.91
CA LEU A 530 8.91 6.54 -18.97
C LEU A 530 8.40 7.93 -19.38
N VAL A 531 8.56 8.90 -18.48
CA VAL A 531 8.23 10.32 -18.66
C VAL A 531 9.37 11.12 -18.02
N TYR A 532 9.91 12.13 -18.71
CA TYR A 532 10.96 12.96 -18.13
C TYR A 532 10.94 14.37 -18.70
N LEU A 533 10.69 15.35 -17.83
CA LEU A 533 10.62 16.76 -18.22
C LEU A 533 11.84 17.59 -17.78
N ASP A 534 12.70 17.06 -16.92
CA ASP A 534 13.89 17.79 -16.47
C ASP A 534 14.91 17.99 -17.60
N SER A 535 14.89 17.12 -18.60
CA SER A 535 15.69 17.26 -19.82
C SER A 535 15.08 16.49 -20.98
N VAL A 536 15.39 16.92 -22.20
CA VAL A 536 14.87 16.33 -23.45
C VAL A 536 15.97 16.22 -24.51
N ASP A 537 15.85 15.24 -25.40
CA ASP A 537 16.46 15.29 -26.72
C ASP A 537 15.43 15.73 -27.77
N CYS A 538 15.83 15.75 -29.04
CA CYS A 538 14.97 16.24 -30.11
C CYS A 538 13.68 15.43 -30.28
N VAL A 539 13.75 14.11 -30.11
CA VAL A 539 12.60 13.20 -30.25
C VAL A 539 11.71 13.30 -29.03
N THR A 540 12.25 13.13 -27.83
CA THR A 540 11.49 13.22 -26.58
C THR A 540 10.83 14.59 -26.41
N TYR A 541 11.47 15.69 -26.81
CA TYR A 541 10.84 17.02 -26.85
C TYR A 541 9.58 17.04 -27.72
N LEU A 542 9.69 16.53 -28.94
CA LEU A 542 8.59 16.41 -29.90
C LEU A 542 7.46 15.54 -29.32
N GLU A 543 7.80 14.39 -28.74
CA GLU A 543 6.86 13.43 -28.16
C GLU A 543 6.06 14.03 -27.00
N HIS A 544 6.73 14.72 -26.06
CA HIS A 544 6.07 15.36 -24.92
C HIS A 544 5.09 16.46 -25.36
N VAL A 545 5.51 17.34 -26.27
CA VAL A 545 4.66 18.42 -26.77
C VAL A 545 3.45 17.86 -27.51
N VAL A 546 3.63 16.87 -28.38
CA VAL A 546 2.53 16.28 -29.13
C VAL A 546 1.56 15.56 -28.19
N ALA A 547 2.07 14.83 -27.19
CA ALA A 547 1.23 14.20 -26.18
C ALA A 547 0.40 15.23 -25.39
N LEU A 548 1.01 16.35 -24.96
CA LEU A 548 0.31 17.45 -24.28
C LEU A 548 -0.76 18.10 -25.17
N ALA A 549 -0.42 18.35 -26.44
CA ALA A 549 -1.31 19.00 -27.39
C ALA A 549 -2.53 18.13 -27.74
N MET A 550 -2.35 16.81 -27.85
CA MET A 550 -3.39 15.88 -28.31
C MET A 550 -4.19 15.19 -27.19
N ALA A 551 -3.70 15.17 -25.95
CA ALA A 551 -4.42 14.53 -24.85
C ALA A 551 -5.77 15.21 -24.59
N LYS A 552 -6.82 14.40 -24.44
CA LYS A 552 -8.21 14.84 -24.18
C LYS A 552 -8.45 15.27 -22.73
N SER A 553 -7.61 14.78 -21.83
CA SER A 553 -7.61 15.10 -20.38
C SER A 553 -6.21 14.88 -19.80
N GLU A 554 -5.95 15.50 -18.65
CA GLU A 554 -4.76 15.25 -17.82
C GLU A 554 -4.63 13.77 -17.42
N LYS A 555 -5.76 13.06 -17.26
CA LYS A 555 -5.78 11.61 -16.99
C LYS A 555 -5.32 10.78 -18.19
N SER A 556 -5.55 11.26 -19.41
CA SER A 556 -5.18 10.54 -20.64
C SER A 556 -3.73 10.74 -21.09
N LEU A 557 -3.00 11.72 -20.53
CA LEU A 557 -1.65 12.12 -20.95
C LEU A 557 -0.66 10.97 -21.01
N TYR A 558 -0.54 10.21 -19.92
CA TYR A 558 0.42 9.11 -19.85
C TYR A 558 0.15 8.07 -20.94
N ARG A 559 -1.12 7.66 -21.08
CA ARG A 559 -1.54 6.72 -22.13
C ARG A 559 -1.30 7.27 -23.54
N GLN A 560 -1.55 8.56 -23.73
CA GLN A 560 -1.30 9.25 -25.00
C GLN A 560 0.18 9.20 -25.37
N LEU A 561 1.07 9.54 -24.42
CA LEU A 561 2.51 9.46 -24.62
C LEU A 561 2.96 8.03 -24.95
N GLN A 562 2.46 7.02 -24.23
CA GLN A 562 2.84 5.63 -24.53
C GLN A 562 2.40 5.15 -25.91
N ARG A 563 1.20 5.52 -26.37
CA ARG A 563 0.77 5.16 -27.74
C ARG A 563 1.56 5.90 -28.82
N LEU A 564 2.04 7.09 -28.48
CA LEU A 564 2.88 7.88 -29.36
C LEU A 564 4.27 7.24 -29.50
N ARG A 565 4.88 6.80 -28.39
CA ARG A 565 6.24 6.21 -28.35
C ARG A 565 6.32 4.74 -28.74
N TYR A 566 5.28 3.94 -28.44
CA TYR A 566 5.29 2.49 -28.57
C TYR A 566 4.20 1.97 -29.50
N LYS A 567 4.53 0.94 -30.29
CA LYS A 567 3.59 0.21 -31.15
C LYS A 567 2.44 -0.35 -30.30
N GLY A 568 1.22 0.09 -30.58
CA GLY A 568 0.02 -0.26 -29.80
C GLY A 568 0.02 0.23 -28.35
N GLY A 569 0.94 1.13 -27.96
CA GLY A 569 1.11 1.57 -26.57
C GLY A 569 1.71 0.52 -25.63
N LYS A 570 2.29 -0.56 -26.17
CA LYS A 570 2.93 -1.62 -25.38
C LYS A 570 4.38 -1.23 -25.07
N VAL A 571 4.65 -0.83 -23.85
CA VAL A 571 6.01 -0.46 -23.40
C VAL A 571 6.92 -1.68 -23.46
N SER A 572 7.91 -1.63 -24.35
CA SER A 572 9.09 -2.50 -24.39
C SER A 572 10.07 -1.98 -25.42
N PHE A 573 11.35 -2.35 -25.30
CA PHE A 573 12.36 -1.93 -26.25
C PHE A 573 12.04 -2.38 -27.69
N LEU A 574 11.48 -3.59 -27.83
CA LEU A 574 11.04 -4.15 -29.12
C LEU A 574 9.90 -3.35 -29.77
N ASN A 575 8.97 -2.82 -28.95
CA ASN A 575 7.80 -2.10 -29.44
C ASN A 575 8.04 -0.59 -29.56
N ARG A 576 9.17 -0.07 -29.08
CA ARG A 576 9.53 1.33 -29.25
C ARG A 576 9.69 1.67 -30.73
N LYS A 577 9.23 2.86 -31.10
CA LYS A 577 9.42 3.43 -32.42
C LYS A 577 10.81 4.08 -32.45
N HIS A 578 11.80 3.36 -32.98
CA HIS A 578 13.21 3.76 -32.92
C HIS A 578 13.59 4.70 -34.07
N TYR A 579 12.94 4.57 -35.22
CA TYR A 579 13.18 5.41 -36.39
C TYR A 579 12.02 6.40 -36.57
N LEU A 580 12.32 7.71 -36.54
CA LEU A 580 11.28 8.74 -36.44
C LEU A 580 10.40 8.80 -37.69
N LEU A 581 10.98 8.67 -38.87
CA LEU A 581 10.23 8.71 -40.13
C LEU A 581 9.58 7.35 -40.43
N ASP A 582 10.31 6.27 -40.23
CA ASP A 582 9.85 4.91 -40.57
C ASP A 582 8.85 4.36 -39.53
N ASP A 583 9.20 4.34 -38.24
CA ASP A 583 8.33 3.79 -37.19
C ASP A 583 7.30 4.78 -36.64
N TRP A 584 7.63 6.08 -36.55
CA TRP A 584 6.78 7.07 -35.85
C TRP A 584 5.85 7.85 -36.78
N VAL A 585 6.40 8.64 -37.72
CA VAL A 585 5.60 9.34 -38.74
C VAL A 585 5.02 8.35 -39.76
N GLY A 586 5.77 7.29 -40.11
CA GLY A 586 5.38 6.28 -41.10
C GLY A 586 4.15 5.47 -40.70
N GLU A 587 3.84 5.38 -39.40
CA GLU A 587 2.59 4.78 -38.92
C GLU A 587 1.35 5.57 -39.40
N GLY A 588 1.50 6.86 -39.72
CA GLY A 588 0.43 7.69 -40.28
C GLY A 588 -0.70 8.04 -39.31
N LYS A 589 -0.54 7.74 -38.00
CA LYS A 589 -1.56 7.99 -36.97
C LYS A 589 -1.44 9.36 -36.30
N TYR A 590 -0.24 9.73 -35.86
CA TYR A 590 -0.02 11.00 -35.15
C TYR A 590 0.54 12.09 -36.04
N ALA A 591 1.20 11.69 -37.11
CA ALA A 591 1.81 12.59 -38.07
C ALA A 591 1.80 11.94 -39.46
N LYS A 592 1.88 12.78 -40.50
CA LYS A 592 2.05 12.34 -41.88
C LYS A 592 2.90 13.32 -42.66
N VAL A 593 3.86 12.80 -43.42
CA VAL A 593 4.68 13.59 -44.36
C VAL A 593 3.77 14.33 -45.33
N ILE A 594 4.02 15.62 -45.53
CA ILE A 594 3.27 16.43 -46.49
C ILE A 594 4.04 16.50 -47.81
N PRO A 595 3.33 16.61 -48.96
CA PRO A 595 3.98 16.91 -50.23
C PRO A 595 4.74 18.23 -50.14
N MET A 596 5.96 18.26 -50.68
CA MET A 596 6.82 19.45 -50.72
C MET A 596 7.13 19.82 -52.18
N GLU A 597 7.22 21.12 -52.44
CA GLU A 597 7.66 21.61 -53.76
C GLU A 597 9.13 21.21 -53.98
N ASN A 598 9.44 20.69 -55.17
CA ASN A 598 10.77 20.18 -55.52
C ASN A 598 11.25 19.03 -54.62
N GLU A 599 10.34 18.18 -54.10
CA GLU A 599 10.74 17.04 -53.27
C GLU A 599 11.53 15.99 -54.04
N VAL A 600 12.58 15.48 -53.40
CA VAL A 600 13.34 14.32 -53.84
C VAL A 600 12.89 13.13 -53.00
N SER A 601 12.77 11.96 -53.64
CA SER A 601 12.48 10.69 -52.98
C SER A 601 13.68 9.77 -53.11
N VAL A 602 14.17 9.26 -51.98
CA VAL A 602 15.21 8.23 -51.95
C VAL A 602 14.72 7.01 -51.20
N GLU A 603 14.96 5.82 -51.75
CA GLU A 603 14.67 4.57 -51.07
C GLU A 603 15.77 4.28 -50.03
N ARG A 604 15.38 3.95 -48.79
CA ARG A 604 16.30 3.53 -47.72
C ARG A 604 15.77 2.32 -46.99
N THR A 605 16.66 1.46 -46.53
CA THR A 605 16.29 0.29 -45.71
C THR A 605 16.95 0.42 -44.34
N MET A 606 16.15 0.64 -43.30
CA MET A 606 16.66 0.77 -41.93
C MET A 606 17.14 -0.60 -41.42
N PRO A 607 18.37 -0.70 -40.86
CA PRO A 607 18.96 -1.97 -40.46
C PRO A 607 18.41 -2.44 -39.09
N LYS A 608 17.09 -2.66 -38.99
CA LYS A 608 16.42 -2.99 -37.72
C LYS A 608 16.90 -4.33 -37.15
N ARG A 609 17.13 -5.33 -38.00
CA ARG A 609 17.67 -6.64 -37.55
C ARG A 609 19.03 -6.49 -36.88
N GLU A 610 19.95 -5.76 -37.50
CA GLU A 610 21.27 -5.46 -36.93
C GLU A 610 21.13 -4.67 -35.63
N PHE A 611 20.31 -3.61 -35.65
CA PHE A 611 20.06 -2.75 -34.48
C PHE A 611 19.57 -3.55 -33.26
N PHE A 612 18.53 -4.37 -33.41
CA PHE A 612 17.99 -5.14 -32.28
C PHE A 612 18.95 -6.26 -31.83
N THR A 613 19.68 -6.88 -32.77
CA THR A 613 20.71 -7.88 -32.44
C THR A 613 21.79 -7.27 -31.56
N ASN A 614 22.24 -6.05 -31.88
CA ASN A 614 23.25 -5.33 -31.08
C ASN A 614 22.76 -4.95 -29.67
N HIS A 615 21.45 -5.01 -29.41
CA HIS A 615 20.84 -4.78 -28.10
C HIS A 615 20.36 -6.08 -27.43
N ASN A 616 20.78 -7.25 -27.95
CA ASN A 616 20.36 -8.56 -27.46
C ASN A 616 18.82 -8.78 -27.49
N VAL A 617 18.12 -8.12 -28.40
CA VAL A 617 16.67 -8.25 -28.57
C VAL A 617 16.37 -9.08 -29.81
N LYS A 618 15.58 -10.15 -29.66
CA LYS A 618 15.14 -10.97 -30.79
C LYS A 618 14.09 -10.23 -31.61
N TYR A 619 14.47 -9.75 -32.80
CA TYR A 619 13.58 -9.12 -33.77
C TYR A 619 13.28 -10.07 -34.94
N THR A 620 11.99 -10.36 -35.16
CA THR A 620 11.52 -11.25 -36.25
C THR A 620 11.01 -10.50 -37.48
N GLY A 621 11.00 -9.16 -37.42
CA GLY A 621 10.54 -8.34 -38.54
C GLY A 621 11.50 -8.36 -39.73
N LYS A 622 11.02 -7.80 -40.84
CA LYS A 622 11.82 -7.57 -42.06
C LYS A 622 12.32 -6.14 -42.09
N ASP A 623 13.53 -5.96 -42.58
CA ASP A 623 14.05 -4.65 -42.94
C ASP A 623 13.42 -4.30 -44.29
N THR A 624 12.41 -3.43 -44.27
CA THR A 624 11.59 -3.11 -45.45
C THR A 624 12.06 -1.77 -46.01
N PRO A 625 12.27 -1.64 -47.33
CA PRO A 625 12.59 -0.36 -47.93
C PRO A 625 11.49 0.67 -47.71
N VAL A 626 11.87 1.91 -47.40
CA VAL A 626 10.97 3.05 -47.22
C VAL A 626 11.41 4.23 -48.08
N ASN A 627 10.44 4.91 -48.68
CA ASN A 627 10.67 6.12 -49.47
C ASN A 627 10.79 7.34 -48.56
N VAL A 628 12.02 7.82 -48.38
CA VAL A 628 12.33 9.04 -47.65
C VAL A 628 12.18 10.23 -48.60
N ARG A 629 11.08 10.96 -48.47
CA ARG A 629 10.79 12.17 -49.24
C ARG A 629 11.22 13.42 -48.49
N TYR A 630 11.98 14.28 -49.15
CA TYR A 630 12.50 15.50 -48.55
C TYR A 630 12.70 16.62 -49.57
N MET A 631 12.61 17.86 -49.10
CA MET A 631 12.99 19.06 -49.85
C MET A 631 14.51 19.23 -49.80
N PRO A 632 15.22 19.34 -50.94
CA PRO A 632 16.64 19.63 -50.99
C PRO A 632 17.03 20.86 -50.14
N LEU A 633 18.22 20.82 -49.54
CA LEU A 633 18.65 21.81 -48.56
C LEU A 633 18.62 23.26 -49.09
N ASP A 634 19.06 23.49 -50.32
CA ASP A 634 19.05 24.79 -50.98
C ASP A 634 17.60 25.33 -51.11
N LYS A 635 16.67 24.49 -51.53
CA LYS A 635 15.24 24.83 -51.64
C LYS A 635 14.58 25.06 -50.28
N ALA A 636 14.97 24.29 -49.27
CA ALA A 636 14.50 24.51 -47.90
C ALA A 636 14.98 25.86 -47.35
N ILE A 637 16.21 26.28 -47.65
CA ILE A 637 16.74 27.60 -47.28
C ILE A 637 16.00 28.72 -48.02
N GLU A 638 15.76 28.58 -49.33
CA GLU A 638 14.97 29.54 -50.11
C GLU A 638 13.56 29.74 -49.51
N MET A 639 12.89 28.64 -49.15
CA MET A 639 11.57 28.68 -48.51
C MET A 639 11.63 29.35 -47.14
N ALA A 640 12.62 29.02 -46.31
CA ALA A 640 12.78 29.57 -44.96
C ALA A 640 13.10 31.07 -44.94
N LYS A 641 13.56 31.65 -46.05
CA LYS A 641 13.81 33.11 -46.18
C LYS A 641 12.54 33.91 -46.45
N LYS A 642 11.46 33.29 -46.94
CA LYS A 642 10.21 33.95 -47.32
C LYS A 642 9.31 34.15 -46.10
N THR A 643 8.65 35.31 -46.02
CA THR A 643 7.63 35.58 -45.00
C THR A 643 6.36 34.77 -45.28
N TYR A 644 5.79 34.16 -44.26
CA TYR A 644 4.58 33.37 -44.37
C TYR A 644 3.32 34.24 -44.31
N LYS A 645 2.43 34.13 -45.31
CA LYS A 645 1.20 34.94 -45.40
C LYS A 645 -0.08 34.21 -44.97
N GLY A 646 0.01 32.92 -44.64
CA GLY A 646 -1.16 32.11 -44.26
C GLY A 646 -1.52 32.22 -42.77
N ALA A 647 -2.60 31.54 -42.38
CA ALA A 647 -2.97 31.37 -40.98
C ALA A 647 -1.93 30.55 -40.22
N MET A 648 -1.74 30.86 -38.93
CA MET A 648 -0.71 30.23 -38.09
C MET A 648 -0.75 28.70 -38.18
N LYS A 649 0.43 28.11 -38.44
CA LYS A 649 0.60 26.69 -38.70
C LYS A 649 1.86 26.17 -38.03
N VAL A 650 1.75 25.00 -37.40
CA VAL A 650 2.87 24.28 -36.78
C VAL A 650 3.07 22.97 -37.53
N LEU A 651 4.28 22.76 -38.04
CA LEU A 651 4.71 21.50 -38.65
C LEU A 651 5.80 20.85 -37.80
N GLY A 652 5.92 19.53 -37.91
CA GLY A 652 7.18 18.88 -37.55
C GLY A 652 8.16 18.91 -38.71
N VAL A 653 9.45 18.98 -38.39
CA VAL A 653 10.54 18.90 -39.36
C VAL A 653 11.48 17.77 -39.02
N GLY A 654 11.91 17.00 -40.01
CA GLY A 654 12.99 16.03 -39.89
C GLY A 654 14.20 16.46 -40.71
N ILE A 655 15.39 16.47 -40.10
CA ILE A 655 16.66 16.71 -40.80
C ILE A 655 17.18 15.37 -41.33
N VAL A 656 17.22 15.21 -42.64
CA VAL A 656 17.53 13.92 -43.29
C VAL A 656 18.98 13.54 -43.03
N GLY A 657 19.22 12.28 -42.63
CA GLY A 657 20.56 11.77 -42.42
C GLY A 657 21.34 11.62 -43.72
N SER A 658 22.66 11.85 -43.70
CA SER A 658 23.52 11.62 -44.87
C SER A 658 23.84 10.14 -45.11
N SER A 659 23.73 9.30 -44.08
CA SER A 659 23.84 7.83 -44.21
C SER A 659 22.49 7.24 -44.64
N ASP A 660 22.55 6.19 -45.46
CA ASP A 660 21.44 5.33 -45.86
C ASP A 660 20.85 4.49 -44.71
N LYS A 661 21.61 4.27 -43.63
CA LYS A 661 21.20 3.52 -42.43
C LYS A 661 20.38 4.32 -41.42
N ILE A 662 20.25 5.64 -41.60
CA ILE A 662 19.51 6.53 -40.70
C ILE A 662 18.49 7.30 -41.51
N ASP A 663 17.26 7.43 -41.01
CA ASP A 663 16.25 8.26 -41.65
C ASP A 663 16.49 9.75 -41.35
N LEU A 664 16.42 10.13 -40.07
CA LEU A 664 16.52 11.49 -39.60
C LEU A 664 17.59 11.60 -38.50
N THR A 665 18.38 12.66 -38.53
CA THR A 665 19.41 12.94 -37.53
C THR A 665 18.95 13.90 -36.44
N HIS A 666 17.90 14.67 -36.72
CA HIS A 666 17.37 15.68 -35.81
C HIS A 666 15.92 16.02 -36.15
N THR A 667 15.16 16.50 -35.17
CA THR A 667 13.75 16.89 -35.34
C THR A 667 13.36 18.09 -34.49
N GLY A 668 12.21 18.69 -34.78
CA GLY A 668 11.65 19.80 -34.04
C GLY A 668 10.34 20.31 -34.63
N PHE A 669 9.90 21.47 -34.15
CA PHE A 669 8.72 22.17 -34.67
C PHE A 669 9.14 23.33 -35.56
N VAL A 670 8.56 23.43 -36.75
CA VAL A 670 8.64 24.63 -37.58
C VAL A 670 7.32 25.37 -37.49
N ILE A 671 7.40 26.62 -37.05
CA ILE A 671 6.23 27.45 -36.77
C ILE A 671 6.18 28.58 -37.78
N PHE A 672 5.05 28.67 -38.43
CA PHE A 672 4.75 29.67 -39.44
C PHE A 672 3.75 30.66 -38.84
N TYR A 673 4.25 31.78 -38.32
CA TYR A 673 3.39 32.89 -37.88
C TYR A 673 3.01 33.78 -39.08
N PRO A 674 1.77 34.30 -39.13
CA PRO A 674 1.38 35.25 -40.15
C PRO A 674 2.30 36.48 -40.16
N GLY A 675 2.82 36.84 -41.34
CA GLY A 675 3.71 37.98 -41.54
C GLY A 675 5.18 37.76 -41.15
N GLN A 676 5.56 36.59 -40.63
CA GLN A 676 6.92 36.33 -40.15
C GLN A 676 7.63 35.26 -40.98
N LYS A 677 8.97 35.22 -40.90
CA LYS A 677 9.76 34.10 -41.43
C LYS A 677 9.59 32.86 -40.53
N PRO A 678 9.66 31.64 -41.07
CA PRO A 678 9.52 30.42 -40.28
C PRO A 678 10.63 30.30 -39.22
N ILE A 679 10.24 29.88 -38.02
CA ILE A 679 11.16 29.60 -36.92
C ILE A 679 11.24 28.10 -36.66
N LEU A 680 12.41 27.64 -36.21
CA LEU A 680 12.61 26.29 -35.69
C LEU A 680 12.65 26.33 -34.18
N ARG A 681 11.79 25.55 -33.52
CA ARG A 681 11.83 25.28 -32.09
C ARG A 681 12.25 23.83 -31.86
N HIS A 682 13.39 23.62 -31.19
CA HIS A 682 13.97 22.28 -31.03
C HIS A 682 14.86 22.15 -29.80
N ALA A 683 15.02 20.93 -29.30
CA ALA A 683 16.05 20.59 -28.32
C ALA A 683 17.43 20.57 -29.00
N SER A 684 18.34 21.47 -28.61
CA SER A 684 19.63 21.64 -29.27
C SER A 684 20.77 21.05 -28.44
N SER A 685 21.46 20.05 -29.00
CA SER A 685 22.68 19.49 -28.38
C SER A 685 23.84 20.48 -28.34
N GLN A 686 23.84 21.46 -29.24
CA GLN A 686 24.85 22.54 -29.33
C GLN A 686 24.59 23.63 -28.30
N LYS A 687 23.33 24.08 -28.16
CA LYS A 687 22.94 25.10 -27.17
C LYS A 687 22.63 24.51 -25.78
N LYS A 688 22.67 23.17 -25.65
CA LYS A 688 22.41 22.40 -24.42
C LYS A 688 21.02 22.62 -23.81
N GLN A 689 20.06 23.09 -24.60
CA GLN A 689 18.68 23.31 -24.17
C GLN A 689 17.71 23.39 -25.36
N VAL A 690 16.41 23.41 -25.07
CA VAL A 690 15.37 23.76 -26.05
C VAL A 690 15.47 25.25 -26.40
N VAL A 691 15.59 25.55 -27.68
CA VAL A 691 15.75 26.90 -28.21
C VAL A 691 14.80 27.16 -29.38
N GLU A 692 14.62 28.44 -29.67
CA GLU A 692 13.96 28.94 -30.87
C GLU A 692 14.99 29.71 -31.71
N VAL A 693 15.07 29.40 -33.00
CA VAL A 693 16.01 30.02 -33.95
C VAL A 693 15.33 30.24 -35.32
N PRO A 694 15.75 31.24 -36.11
CA PRO A 694 15.27 31.35 -37.50
C PRO A 694 15.61 30.08 -38.30
N LEU A 695 14.62 29.52 -39.01
CA LEU A 695 14.84 28.26 -39.74
C LEU A 695 15.93 28.39 -40.81
N ALA A 696 15.97 29.53 -41.51
CA ALA A 696 16.97 29.77 -42.56
C ALA A 696 18.41 29.73 -42.00
N GLU A 697 18.66 30.39 -40.88
CA GLU A 697 19.97 30.42 -40.21
C GLU A 697 20.37 29.03 -39.73
N TYR A 698 19.44 28.30 -39.13
CA TYR A 698 19.69 26.93 -38.71
C TYR A 698 20.12 26.05 -39.90
N LEU A 699 19.39 26.09 -41.01
CA LEU A 699 19.65 25.25 -42.19
C LEU A 699 20.96 25.61 -42.90
N GLN A 700 21.33 26.88 -42.95
CA GLN A 700 22.58 27.35 -43.57
C GLN A 700 23.84 26.76 -42.90
N THR A 701 23.76 26.40 -41.62
CA THR A 701 24.87 25.79 -40.89
C THR A 701 25.00 24.27 -41.07
N ARG A 702 24.11 23.63 -41.84
CA ARG A 702 24.03 22.17 -41.94
C ARG A 702 24.65 21.64 -43.23
N LYS A 703 25.19 20.42 -43.14
CA LYS A 703 25.70 19.63 -44.27
C LYS A 703 24.87 18.34 -44.36
N VAL A 704 23.66 18.46 -44.88
CA VAL A 704 22.65 17.38 -44.93
C VAL A 704 21.95 17.38 -46.29
N PRO A 705 21.35 16.25 -46.74
CA PRO A 705 20.65 16.20 -48.03
C PRO A 705 19.50 17.20 -48.13
N GLY A 706 18.74 17.38 -47.05
CA GLY A 706 17.62 18.30 -46.99
C GLY A 706 16.74 18.05 -45.78
N VAL A 707 15.48 18.49 -45.85
CA VAL A 707 14.51 18.39 -44.76
C VAL A 707 13.19 17.81 -45.22
N THR A 708 12.55 17.03 -44.35
CA THR A 708 11.18 16.56 -44.56
C THR A 708 10.24 17.28 -43.61
N PHE A 709 9.04 17.61 -44.08
CA PHE A 709 7.99 18.20 -43.25
C PHE A 709 6.85 17.23 -43.06
N PHE A 710 6.28 17.21 -41.86
CA PHE A 710 5.10 16.42 -41.55
C PHE A 710 4.07 17.24 -40.78
N LYS A 711 2.80 17.00 -41.07
CA LYS A 711 1.68 17.57 -40.32
C LYS A 711 1.27 16.63 -39.21
N PHE A 712 0.85 17.18 -38.08
CA PHE A 712 0.26 16.43 -36.97
C PHE A 712 -1.22 16.14 -37.25
N ILE A 713 -1.70 14.96 -36.84
CA ILE A 713 -3.07 14.48 -37.07
C ILE A 713 -3.76 14.32 -35.73
N GLN A 714 -4.94 14.94 -35.59
CA GLN A 714 -5.81 14.77 -34.44
C GLN A 714 -6.97 13.84 -34.81
N HIS A 715 -7.18 12.79 -34.01
CA HIS A 715 -8.24 11.80 -34.17
C HIS A 715 -9.36 11.97 -33.15
#